data_AF-A0AAD9LK01-F1
#
_entry.id   AF-A0AAD9LK01-F1
#
_cell.length_a   1.000
_cell.length_b   1.000
_cell.length_c   1.000
_cell.angle_alpha   90.00
_cell.angle_beta   90.00
_cell.angle_gamma   90.00
#
_symmetry.space_group_name_H-M   'P 1'
#
loop_
_entity.id
_entity.type
_entity.pdbx_description
1 polymer ?
#
loop_
_entity_poly.entity_id
_entity_poly.type
_entity_poly.pdbx_seq_one_letter_code
_entity_poly.pdbx_strand_id
1 'polypeptide(L)'
;MGLPPLSHGAPRSSMMSVEYDGISLPPPSIRSCGSQQYVTSFIPTGAAFPSGSVQDLISSMKSYASATDLVRTYSEIPSVEEALVTLDRAAVALGARRYRDALKLYLEGGYAMANVAERQANPKICNLLTSKGFETLNWCARLCDWIEGRVKEKHPRPGVHKVGIPVSNWDEDWVGPYLDEEEARRMWYTPVYCPHPIDFSNLGYRLRCVETGRRPRLMICITMYNEGPQQLKATLKKLANNLAYLKEQKSGHEKTLTGAFAGEDVWQNVLLCIVADGREQVNDKMLDYLEAIGLYDEDLLTINSAGIGAQCHLFEHTLQLNVNGKSLLPIQTVFALKENKSSKLDSHHWYFNSFAEQIQPEYTAVMDVGTMLTKSALYHLLFAFERNHQIGGACGQLTVEKPFENLSNWVISAQHFEYKISNILDKSLESCFGFISVLPGAFSAYRYEAIRGAPLDAYFQTLNVDLDVLGPFIGNMYLAEDRILSFEVVARKDCKWTMHYVKDAVARTDVPHDLVGLISQRKRWLNGAFFATLFSIWNWGRIYSESNHSFMRKLAFLVFYVYHLLYTAFGFFLPANLYLALYFIVFQGFQQNRLEFVDTSEYSQTVLDSVVYIYNFVYLFGLLMLIIIGLGNNPKHMKLTYYFVGAVFGVMMMLSSLVGLGIFFSTPATINSIVVSILTVGVYFIGSALHGEVHHIFMTFTHYTALIPSFVNIFTIYSFCNLQDLSWGTKGLHDDPLLAASLDETEKGDFKDVIAKRRAMEERRREEKERLENRTKNFEAFRTNILLTWAFSNLIFALFIVYFADSSTYMPILYIFVASLNSCRLLGCIGHWIYIHTTGLRDRVLDKSECGNGTGRYPQNSYVQLEEHYAALAEDQRTYASGRTNDSIRSNNDISSIAGSDILPSAKRTQSNSSESSQSVATPSLLGTWESNEAFGNTALDWSQAVKDQQVQLLLTFEPGNVYKFRLEAKDSKTDVTSNFHHVVASEGKYELQGEDGINIHGDASGIKWTYMFEDEDNLRIRLEGARRFGRCKGVDVIYFAREKTTQQLKNL
;
A
#
# COMPACT_ATOMS: atom_id res chain seq x y z
N MET A 1 -48.49 -56.33 -41.07
CA MET A 1 -48.56 -56.44 -39.60
C MET A 1 -48.05 -55.12 -39.05
N GLY A 2 -48.81 -54.20 -38.46
CA GLY A 2 -50.05 -54.31 -37.69
C GLY A 2 -49.82 -53.58 -36.35
N LEU A 3 -50.08 -52.26 -36.32
CA LEU A 3 -50.82 -51.43 -35.31
C LEU A 3 -50.92 -51.92 -33.84
N PRO A 4 -51.22 -51.08 -32.80
CA PRO A 4 -51.35 -49.59 -32.66
C PRO A 4 -50.83 -49.04 -31.26
N PRO A 5 -51.16 -47.78 -30.83
CA PRO A 5 -50.61 -47.06 -29.67
C PRO A 5 -51.54 -47.05 -28.43
N LEU A 6 -51.11 -46.46 -27.30
CA LEU A 6 -52.00 -46.09 -26.18
C LEU A 6 -51.59 -44.80 -25.45
N SER A 7 -52.61 -44.02 -25.12
CA SER A 7 -52.69 -42.65 -24.63
C SER A 7 -52.89 -42.52 -23.11
N HIS A 8 -52.63 -41.31 -22.60
CA HIS A 8 -53.21 -40.62 -21.44
C HIS A 8 -53.21 -41.27 -20.03
N GLY A 9 -52.75 -40.49 -19.05
CA GLY A 9 -53.12 -40.65 -17.65
C GLY A 9 -52.26 -39.81 -16.71
N ALA A 10 -52.71 -38.59 -16.40
CA ALA A 10 -52.21 -37.85 -15.25
C ALA A 10 -52.75 -38.48 -13.95
N PRO A 11 -51.93 -38.66 -12.90
CA PRO A 11 -52.45 -38.78 -11.55
C PRO A 11 -52.32 -37.43 -10.82
N ARG A 12 -53.47 -36.81 -10.52
CA ARG A 12 -53.59 -35.91 -9.38
C ARG A 12 -53.50 -36.77 -8.11
N SER A 13 -52.59 -36.44 -7.19
CA SER A 13 -52.80 -36.70 -5.77
C SER A 13 -52.36 -35.50 -4.95
N SER A 14 -53.37 -34.84 -4.41
CA SER A 14 -53.34 -33.86 -3.33
C SER A 14 -52.65 -34.37 -2.08
N MET A 15 -51.74 -33.58 -1.49
CA MET A 15 -51.49 -33.60 -0.05
C MET A 15 -51.19 -32.19 0.45
N MET A 16 -52.20 -31.66 1.15
CA MET A 16 -52.21 -30.72 2.26
C MET A 16 -51.27 -29.49 2.23
N SER A 17 -51.91 -28.37 1.93
CA SER A 17 -51.56 -27.02 2.36
C SER A 17 -51.47 -26.93 3.89
N VAL A 18 -50.29 -26.56 4.39
CA VAL A 18 -50.19 -25.83 5.67
C VAL A 18 -50.20 -24.35 5.28
N GLU A 19 -51.33 -23.70 5.48
CA GLU A 19 -51.48 -22.25 5.36
C GLU A 19 -50.65 -21.59 6.47
N TYR A 20 -49.70 -20.74 6.07
CA TYR A 20 -49.22 -19.65 6.91
C TYR A 20 -49.60 -18.36 6.18
N ASP A 21 -50.49 -17.59 6.79
CA ASP A 21 -51.01 -16.33 6.28
C ASP A 21 -49.89 -15.32 5.98
N GLY A 22 -49.92 -14.75 4.77
CA GLY A 22 -49.48 -13.37 4.57
C GLY A 22 -48.53 -13.02 3.43
N ILE A 23 -48.10 -13.93 2.55
CA ILE A 23 -47.29 -13.55 1.36
C ILE A 23 -47.68 -14.40 0.14
N SER A 24 -47.92 -13.76 -1.00
CA SER A 24 -48.21 -14.39 -2.28
C SER A 24 -47.01 -15.20 -2.81
N LEU A 25 -47.25 -16.45 -3.20
CA LEU A 25 -46.25 -17.26 -3.90
C LEU A 25 -45.89 -16.59 -5.23
N PRO A 26 -44.62 -16.61 -5.64
CA PRO A 26 -44.21 -15.91 -6.83
C PRO A 26 -44.58 -16.78 -8.07
N PRO A 27 -45.03 -16.19 -9.19
CA PRO A 27 -45.72 -16.93 -10.26
C PRO A 27 -44.82 -17.97 -10.99
N PRO A 28 -45.40 -19.00 -11.64
CA PRO A 28 -44.66 -20.04 -12.37
C PRO A 28 -43.70 -19.52 -13.46
N SER A 29 -43.90 -18.29 -13.94
CA SER A 29 -43.02 -17.58 -14.88
C SER A 29 -41.60 -17.36 -14.36
N ILE A 30 -41.39 -17.44 -13.05
CA ILE A 30 -40.07 -17.31 -12.41
C ILE A 30 -39.18 -18.52 -12.69
N ARG A 31 -39.78 -19.70 -12.91
CA ARG A 31 -39.03 -20.90 -13.29
C ARG A 31 -38.58 -20.89 -14.75
N SER A 32 -39.20 -20.07 -15.61
CA SER A 32 -38.84 -19.97 -17.03
C SER A 32 -37.86 -18.85 -17.37
N CYS A 33 -37.65 -17.85 -16.49
CA CYS A 33 -36.60 -16.84 -16.67
C CYS A 33 -35.19 -17.42 -16.45
N GLY A 34 -35.09 -18.60 -15.84
CA GLY A 34 -33.85 -19.29 -15.51
C GLY A 34 -33.20 -20.08 -16.65
N SER A 35 -33.39 -19.73 -17.92
CA SER A 35 -32.44 -20.21 -18.93
C SER A 35 -31.16 -19.39 -18.81
N GLN A 36 -30.11 -19.99 -18.22
CA GLN A 36 -28.74 -19.46 -18.17
C GLN A 36 -28.23 -18.91 -19.52
N GLN A 37 -28.87 -19.24 -20.63
CA GLN A 37 -28.54 -18.78 -21.99
C GLN A 37 -28.69 -17.27 -22.22
N TYR A 38 -29.48 -16.52 -21.44
CA TYR A 38 -29.64 -15.06 -21.64
C TYR A 38 -28.67 -14.19 -20.82
N VAL A 39 -27.95 -14.78 -19.85
CA VAL A 39 -26.88 -14.10 -19.06
C VAL A 39 -25.54 -14.79 -19.31
N THR A 40 -25.31 -15.27 -20.53
CA THR A 40 -23.97 -15.70 -20.94
C THR A 40 -23.11 -14.46 -21.14
N SER A 41 -22.16 -14.20 -20.23
CA SER A 41 -20.79 -13.61 -20.38
C SER A 41 -20.50 -12.51 -21.43
N PHE A 42 -21.50 -11.98 -22.10
CA PHE A 42 -21.38 -11.23 -23.34
C PHE A 42 -22.52 -10.22 -23.35
N ILE A 43 -22.24 -9.00 -22.90
CA ILE A 43 -23.05 -7.84 -23.28
C ILE A 43 -22.61 -7.52 -24.72
N PRO A 44 -23.47 -7.69 -25.75
CA PRO A 44 -23.15 -7.28 -27.11
C PRO A 44 -23.11 -5.75 -27.11
N THR A 45 -21.93 -5.18 -27.01
CA THR A 45 -21.74 -3.72 -26.93
C THR A 45 -21.44 -3.10 -28.30
N GLY A 46 -21.20 -3.91 -29.34
CA GLY A 46 -21.03 -3.48 -30.73
C GLY A 46 -22.25 -3.71 -31.64
N ALA A 47 -23.09 -4.69 -31.30
CA ALA A 47 -24.42 -4.84 -31.90
C ALA A 47 -25.41 -4.52 -30.79
N ALA A 48 -26.18 -3.45 -30.92
CA ALA A 48 -27.30 -3.23 -30.01
C ALA A 48 -28.09 -4.54 -29.89
N PHE A 49 -28.42 -4.95 -28.66
CA PHE A 49 -29.57 -5.81 -28.43
C PHE A 49 -30.64 -5.47 -29.48
N PRO A 50 -31.13 -6.44 -30.29
CA PRO A 50 -32.07 -6.13 -31.38
C PRO A 50 -33.17 -5.24 -30.84
N SER A 51 -33.57 -4.21 -31.60
CA SER A 51 -34.23 -2.98 -31.15
C SER A 51 -35.61 -3.09 -30.46
N GLY A 52 -35.98 -4.26 -29.94
CA GLY A 52 -37.05 -4.48 -28.96
C GLY A 52 -36.62 -5.27 -27.71
N SER A 53 -35.51 -6.02 -27.77
CA SER A 53 -35.11 -6.94 -26.68
C SER A 53 -34.70 -6.25 -25.38
N VAL A 54 -34.02 -5.10 -25.41
CA VAL A 54 -33.73 -4.29 -24.21
C VAL A 54 -35.03 -3.85 -23.54
N GLN A 55 -36.00 -3.40 -24.35
CA GLN A 55 -37.27 -2.89 -23.86
C GLN A 55 -38.15 -4.02 -23.32
N ASP A 56 -38.11 -5.20 -23.94
CA ASP A 56 -38.77 -6.41 -23.46
C ASP A 56 -38.16 -6.89 -22.13
N LEU A 57 -36.83 -6.84 -22.01
CA LEU A 57 -36.09 -7.10 -20.75
C LEU A 57 -36.54 -6.13 -19.66
N ILE A 58 -36.51 -4.82 -19.94
CA ILE A 58 -36.96 -3.78 -19.01
C ILE A 58 -38.41 -4.01 -18.60
N SER A 59 -39.30 -4.30 -19.54
CA SER A 59 -40.71 -4.60 -19.28
C SER A 59 -40.89 -5.82 -18.38
N SER A 60 -40.14 -6.90 -18.63
CA SER A 60 -40.14 -8.11 -17.79
C SER A 60 -39.68 -7.82 -16.36
N MET A 61 -38.62 -7.00 -16.20
CA MET A 61 -38.11 -6.60 -14.88
C MET A 61 -39.16 -5.80 -14.10
N LYS A 62 -39.82 -4.85 -14.77
CA LYS A 62 -40.89 -4.05 -14.16
C LYS A 62 -42.10 -4.91 -13.78
N SER A 63 -42.50 -5.82 -14.66
CA SER A 63 -43.59 -6.76 -14.40
C SER A 63 -43.31 -7.64 -13.17
N TYR A 64 -42.08 -8.15 -13.05
CA TYR A 64 -41.66 -8.96 -11.90
C TYR A 64 -41.73 -8.18 -10.58
N ALA A 65 -41.14 -6.98 -10.54
CA ALA A 65 -41.17 -6.11 -9.38
C ALA A 65 -42.60 -5.69 -8.99
N SER A 66 -43.45 -5.42 -9.99
CA SER A 66 -44.85 -5.05 -9.75
C SER A 66 -45.72 -6.20 -9.24
N ALA A 67 -45.32 -7.46 -9.47
CA ALA A 67 -46.01 -8.64 -8.98
C ALA A 67 -45.70 -8.98 -7.52
N THR A 68 -44.78 -8.24 -6.89
CA THR A 68 -44.35 -8.43 -5.50
C THR A 68 -44.76 -7.25 -4.64
N ASP A 69 -45.45 -7.50 -3.51
CA ASP A 69 -45.86 -6.46 -2.54
C ASP A 69 -44.68 -5.79 -1.80
N LEU A 70 -43.45 -6.20 -2.12
CA LEU A 70 -42.21 -5.78 -1.48
C LEU A 70 -41.61 -4.49 -2.06
N VAL A 71 -42.03 -4.07 -3.25
CA VAL A 71 -41.47 -2.92 -3.97
C VAL A 71 -42.29 -1.67 -3.69
N ARG A 72 -41.64 -0.60 -3.22
CA ARG A 72 -42.27 0.72 -3.16
C ARG A 72 -42.61 1.19 -4.58
N THR A 73 -43.88 1.47 -4.85
CA THR A 73 -44.27 2.25 -6.02
C THR A 73 -43.72 3.66 -5.86
N TYR A 74 -42.66 3.96 -6.61
CA TYR A 74 -42.08 5.30 -6.68
C TYR A 74 -43.11 6.30 -7.22
N SER A 75 -43.35 7.39 -6.48
CA SER A 75 -44.18 8.52 -6.94
C SER A 75 -43.48 9.35 -8.02
N GLU A 76 -42.14 9.40 -7.97
CA GLU A 76 -41.24 10.03 -8.94
C GLU A 76 -40.14 9.05 -9.33
N ILE A 77 -39.70 9.04 -10.59
CA ILE A 77 -38.70 8.06 -11.07
C ILE A 77 -37.37 8.27 -10.32
N PRO A 78 -36.79 7.20 -9.73
CA PRO A 78 -35.54 7.30 -8.99
C PRO A 78 -34.37 7.72 -9.88
N SER A 79 -33.39 8.41 -9.29
CA SER A 79 -32.13 8.75 -9.95
C SER A 79 -31.18 7.54 -10.06
N VAL A 80 -30.16 7.62 -10.93
CA VAL A 80 -29.09 6.60 -11.03
C VAL A 80 -28.43 6.40 -9.66
N GLU A 81 -28.14 7.49 -8.97
CA GLU A 81 -27.49 7.49 -7.66
C GLU A 81 -28.36 6.80 -6.61
N GLU A 82 -29.66 7.09 -6.58
CA GLU A 82 -30.60 6.43 -5.67
C GLU A 82 -30.68 4.91 -5.94
N ALA A 83 -30.65 4.50 -7.21
CA ALA A 83 -30.62 3.08 -7.57
C ALA A 83 -29.34 2.39 -7.08
N LEU A 84 -28.17 2.99 -7.32
CA LEU A 84 -26.87 2.47 -6.86
C LEU A 84 -26.78 2.38 -5.34
N VAL A 85 -27.12 3.47 -4.63
CA VAL A 85 -27.11 3.52 -3.16
C VAL A 85 -28.05 2.48 -2.55
N THR A 86 -29.20 2.23 -3.18
CA THR A 86 -30.14 1.20 -2.72
C THR A 86 -29.53 -0.20 -2.83
N LEU A 87 -28.81 -0.49 -3.92
CA LEU A 87 -28.09 -1.76 -4.08
C LEU A 87 -26.94 -1.91 -3.07
N ASP A 88 -26.18 -0.85 -2.82
CA ASP A 88 -25.08 -0.90 -1.85
C ASP A 88 -25.60 -1.12 -0.43
N ARG A 89 -26.73 -0.49 -0.07
CA ARG A 89 -27.44 -0.80 1.18
C ARG A 89 -27.91 -2.26 1.24
N ALA A 90 -28.32 -2.83 0.10
CA ALA A 90 -28.68 -4.25 0.03
C ALA A 90 -27.47 -5.16 0.32
N ALA A 91 -26.28 -4.83 -0.20
CA ALA A 91 -25.05 -5.54 0.08
C ALA A 91 -24.64 -5.45 1.56
N VAL A 92 -24.77 -4.27 2.17
CA VAL A 92 -24.54 -4.07 3.62
C VAL A 92 -25.50 -4.92 4.44
N ALA A 93 -26.81 -4.93 4.10
CA ALA A 93 -27.80 -5.76 4.77
C ALA A 93 -27.50 -7.26 4.61
N LEU A 94 -27.04 -7.68 3.42
CA LEU A 94 -26.63 -9.06 3.15
C LEU A 94 -25.42 -9.46 4.02
N GLY A 95 -24.39 -8.59 4.09
CA GLY A 95 -23.22 -8.79 4.94
C GLY A 95 -23.56 -8.87 6.43
N ALA A 96 -24.54 -8.07 6.87
CA ALA A 96 -25.09 -8.11 8.23
C ALA A 96 -26.02 -9.32 8.49
N ARG A 97 -26.15 -10.25 7.54
CA ARG A 97 -27.03 -11.44 7.62
C ARG A 97 -28.52 -11.13 7.76
N ARG A 98 -28.95 -9.92 7.37
CA ARG A 98 -30.36 -9.53 7.29
C ARG A 98 -30.92 -9.86 5.91
N TYR A 99 -31.05 -11.15 5.63
CA TYR A 99 -31.35 -11.66 4.29
C TYR A 99 -32.69 -11.17 3.72
N ARG A 100 -33.72 -11.00 4.56
CA ARG A 100 -35.03 -10.50 4.13
C ARG A 100 -34.98 -9.01 3.74
N ASP A 101 -34.29 -8.21 4.53
CA ASP A 101 -34.09 -6.78 4.24
C ASP A 101 -33.22 -6.61 2.99
N ALA A 102 -32.17 -7.42 2.87
CA ALA A 102 -31.34 -7.47 1.67
C ALA A 102 -32.15 -7.83 0.43
N LEU A 103 -32.98 -8.88 0.48
CA LEU A 103 -33.86 -9.28 -0.63
C LEU A 103 -34.76 -8.12 -1.07
N LYS A 104 -35.39 -7.43 -0.11
CA LYS A 104 -36.24 -6.27 -0.39
C LYS A 104 -35.45 -5.15 -1.07
N LEU A 105 -34.30 -4.77 -0.53
CA LEU A 105 -33.47 -3.70 -1.06
C LEU A 105 -32.91 -4.04 -2.45
N TYR A 106 -32.51 -5.29 -2.71
CA TYR A 106 -32.08 -5.73 -4.04
C TYR A 106 -33.21 -5.66 -5.05
N LEU A 107 -34.44 -6.00 -4.65
CA LEU A 107 -35.62 -5.93 -5.51
C LEU A 107 -35.99 -4.48 -5.84
N GLU A 108 -35.98 -3.60 -4.84
CA GLU A 108 -36.19 -2.16 -5.01
C GLU A 108 -35.09 -1.54 -5.91
N GLY A 109 -33.82 -1.88 -5.66
CA GLY A 109 -32.68 -1.41 -6.45
C GLY A 109 -32.70 -1.91 -7.89
N GLY A 110 -33.01 -3.19 -8.13
CA GLY A 110 -33.16 -3.77 -9.46
C GLY A 110 -34.30 -3.12 -10.26
N TYR A 111 -35.42 -2.82 -9.61
CA TYR A 111 -36.53 -2.08 -10.23
C TYR A 111 -36.15 -0.63 -10.54
N ALA A 112 -35.46 0.05 -9.64
CA ALA A 112 -34.94 1.40 -9.87
C ALA A 112 -33.99 1.43 -11.07
N MET A 113 -33.06 0.46 -11.17
CA MET A 113 -32.15 0.31 -12.31
C MET A 113 -32.88 0.20 -13.65
N ALA A 114 -33.94 -0.60 -13.72
CA ALA A 114 -34.73 -0.76 -14.95
C ALA A 114 -35.40 0.55 -15.39
N ASN A 115 -35.92 1.35 -14.45
CA ASN A 115 -36.52 2.65 -14.76
C ASN A 115 -35.49 3.69 -15.21
N VAL A 116 -34.31 3.66 -14.60
CA VAL A 116 -33.20 4.56 -14.95
C VAL A 116 -32.63 4.22 -16.33
N ALA A 117 -32.48 2.93 -16.65
CA ALA A 117 -31.94 2.44 -17.92
C ALA A 117 -32.75 2.93 -19.14
N GLU A 118 -34.09 2.89 -19.05
CA GLU A 118 -35.01 3.32 -20.11
C GLU A 118 -34.81 4.79 -20.53
N ARG A 119 -34.26 5.62 -19.64
CA ARG A 119 -34.06 7.06 -19.86
C ARG A 119 -32.66 7.44 -20.32
N GLN A 120 -31.73 6.48 -20.37
CA GLN A 120 -30.36 6.76 -20.75
C GLN A 120 -30.23 6.92 -22.27
N ALA A 121 -29.79 8.09 -22.69
CA ALA A 121 -29.49 8.37 -24.10
C ALA A 121 -28.20 7.68 -24.58
N ASN A 122 -27.24 7.42 -23.67
CA ASN A 122 -25.99 6.73 -24.00
C ASN A 122 -26.24 5.21 -24.09
N PRO A 123 -26.05 4.57 -25.26
CA PRO A 123 -26.28 3.14 -25.44
C PRO A 123 -25.41 2.25 -24.53
N LYS A 124 -24.16 2.65 -24.26
CA LYS A 124 -23.25 1.93 -23.36
C LYS A 124 -23.85 1.83 -21.95
N ILE A 125 -24.23 2.98 -21.40
CA ILE A 125 -24.79 3.10 -20.04
C ILE A 125 -26.15 2.38 -19.95
N CYS A 126 -27.02 2.55 -20.94
CA CYS A 126 -28.31 1.85 -21.01
C CYS A 126 -28.13 0.33 -20.97
N ASN A 127 -27.20 -0.22 -21.75
CA ASN A 127 -26.91 -1.64 -21.77
C ASN A 127 -26.33 -2.15 -20.45
N LEU A 128 -25.40 -1.41 -19.84
CA LEU A 128 -24.80 -1.77 -18.55
C LEU A 128 -25.85 -1.79 -17.43
N LEU A 129 -26.67 -0.75 -17.32
CA LEU A 129 -27.75 -0.68 -16.32
C LEU A 129 -28.79 -1.77 -16.52
N THR A 130 -29.18 -2.05 -17.77
CA THR A 130 -30.14 -3.13 -18.09
C THR A 130 -29.58 -4.49 -17.68
N SER A 131 -28.33 -4.77 -18.05
CA SER A 131 -27.65 -6.01 -17.67
C SER A 131 -27.54 -6.15 -16.16
N LYS A 132 -27.16 -5.08 -15.45
CA LYS A 132 -27.06 -5.09 -13.98
C LYS A 132 -28.40 -5.29 -13.29
N GLY A 133 -29.46 -4.65 -13.79
CA GLY A 133 -30.82 -4.85 -13.29
C GLY A 133 -31.24 -6.31 -13.39
N PHE A 134 -30.99 -6.95 -14.53
CA PHE A 134 -31.34 -8.36 -14.75
C PHE A 134 -30.52 -9.30 -13.86
N GLU A 135 -29.20 -9.07 -13.74
CA GLU A 135 -28.33 -9.80 -12.80
C GLU A 135 -28.87 -9.72 -11.37
N THR A 136 -29.25 -8.51 -10.94
CA THR A 136 -29.79 -8.26 -9.60
C THR A 136 -31.10 -9.01 -9.35
N LEU A 137 -31.99 -9.06 -10.32
CA LEU A 137 -33.28 -9.77 -10.18
C LEU A 137 -33.11 -11.29 -10.17
N ASN A 138 -32.19 -11.82 -10.99
CA ASN A 138 -31.83 -13.24 -10.91
C ASN A 138 -31.22 -13.59 -9.55
N TRP A 139 -30.40 -12.69 -9.01
CA TRP A 139 -29.89 -12.81 -7.65
C TRP A 139 -31.03 -12.80 -6.62
N CYS A 140 -32.02 -11.92 -6.74
CA CYS A 140 -33.20 -11.90 -5.86
C CYS A 140 -33.94 -13.24 -5.87
N ALA A 141 -34.18 -13.82 -7.06
CA ALA A 141 -34.85 -15.11 -7.18
C ALA A 141 -34.07 -16.22 -6.47
N ARG A 142 -32.74 -16.29 -6.68
CA ARG A 142 -31.87 -17.27 -6.00
C ARG A 142 -31.81 -17.06 -4.49
N LEU A 143 -31.73 -15.81 -4.03
CA LEU A 143 -31.72 -15.49 -2.59
C LEU A 143 -33.06 -15.87 -1.95
N CYS A 144 -34.18 -15.65 -2.64
CA CYS A 144 -35.50 -16.09 -2.19
C CYS A 144 -35.57 -17.63 -2.07
N ASP A 145 -35.11 -18.35 -3.09
CA ASP A 145 -35.02 -19.83 -3.07
C ASP A 145 -34.17 -20.34 -1.90
N TRP A 146 -33.07 -19.65 -1.60
CA TRP A 146 -32.23 -19.98 -0.46
C TRP A 146 -32.93 -19.71 0.89
N ILE A 147 -33.59 -18.56 1.05
CA ILE A 147 -34.36 -18.20 2.27
C ILE A 147 -35.47 -19.23 2.52
N GLU A 148 -36.12 -19.71 1.46
CA GLU A 148 -37.17 -20.74 1.51
C GLU A 148 -36.61 -22.17 1.67
N GLY A 149 -35.29 -22.36 1.70
CA GLY A 149 -34.65 -23.67 1.85
C GLY A 149 -34.68 -24.55 0.61
N ARG A 150 -35.05 -24.01 -0.56
CA ARG A 150 -35.01 -24.71 -1.86
C ARG A 150 -33.59 -24.90 -2.37
N VAL A 151 -32.67 -24.00 -1.99
CA VAL A 151 -31.23 -24.08 -2.31
C VAL A 151 -30.45 -24.26 -1.01
N LYS A 152 -29.63 -25.31 -0.94
CA LYS A 152 -28.73 -25.57 0.20
C LYS A 152 -27.34 -24.99 -0.07
N GLU A 153 -27.17 -23.72 0.27
CA GLU A 153 -25.88 -23.02 0.25
C GLU A 153 -25.54 -22.53 1.66
N LYS A 154 -24.26 -22.49 2.05
CA LYS A 154 -23.91 -22.07 3.43
C LYS A 154 -24.06 -20.56 3.62
N HIS A 155 -23.64 -19.78 2.62
CA HIS A 155 -23.71 -18.32 2.60
C HIS A 155 -24.02 -17.86 1.17
N PRO A 156 -25.24 -17.42 0.87
CA PRO A 156 -25.62 -17.05 -0.49
C PRO A 156 -24.97 -15.72 -0.84
N ARG A 157 -24.50 -15.57 -2.07
CA ARG A 157 -23.86 -14.34 -2.58
C ARG A 157 -24.33 -14.00 -3.99
N PRO A 158 -24.37 -12.71 -4.37
CA PRO A 158 -24.58 -12.31 -5.75
C PRO A 158 -23.58 -13.04 -6.65
N GLY A 159 -24.06 -13.61 -7.75
CA GLY A 159 -23.17 -14.14 -8.78
C GLY A 159 -22.36 -12.98 -9.38
N VAL A 160 -21.07 -13.21 -9.64
CA VAL A 160 -20.24 -12.22 -10.33
C VAL A 160 -20.05 -12.66 -11.77
N HIS A 161 -20.41 -11.78 -12.70
CA HIS A 161 -20.19 -11.98 -14.13
C HIS A 161 -19.08 -11.06 -14.63
N LYS A 162 -18.13 -11.64 -15.36
CA LYS A 162 -17.10 -10.87 -16.06
C LYS A 162 -17.74 -10.15 -17.25
N VAL A 163 -17.48 -8.85 -17.39
CA VAL A 163 -18.08 -8.00 -18.43
C VAL A 163 -17.01 -7.43 -19.34
N GLY A 164 -17.16 -7.65 -20.65
CA GLY A 164 -16.24 -7.15 -21.67
C GLY A 164 -16.81 -5.94 -22.41
N ILE A 165 -16.02 -4.87 -22.54
CA ILE A 165 -16.35 -3.69 -23.35
C ILE A 165 -15.29 -3.42 -24.42
N PRO A 166 -15.66 -2.87 -25.58
CA PRO A 166 -14.71 -2.51 -26.62
C PRO A 166 -13.96 -1.23 -26.23
N VAL A 167 -12.65 -1.20 -26.46
CA VAL A 167 -11.80 -0.03 -26.27
C VAL A 167 -11.78 0.76 -27.58
N SER A 168 -12.47 1.91 -27.59
CA SER A 168 -12.60 2.76 -28.79
C SER A 168 -11.61 3.92 -28.84
N ASN A 169 -11.13 4.37 -27.67
CA ASN A 169 -10.27 5.54 -27.54
C ASN A 169 -8.88 5.08 -27.14
N TRP A 170 -7.93 5.15 -28.07
CA TRP A 170 -6.55 4.75 -27.86
C TRP A 170 -5.67 5.99 -27.71
N ASP A 171 -4.85 6.04 -26.66
CA ASP A 171 -3.73 6.99 -26.55
C ASP A 171 -2.84 6.90 -27.80
N GLU A 172 -2.24 8.02 -28.23
CA GLU A 172 -1.44 8.06 -29.48
C GLU A 172 -0.29 7.03 -29.50
N ASP A 173 0.27 6.69 -28.32
CA ASP A 173 1.38 5.76 -28.18
C ASP A 173 0.94 4.28 -28.10
N TRP A 174 -0.32 3.99 -27.77
CA TRP A 174 -0.83 2.64 -27.54
C TRP A 174 -1.85 2.30 -28.61
N VAL A 175 -1.50 1.42 -29.54
CA VAL A 175 -2.42 1.03 -30.62
C VAL A 175 -3.06 -0.29 -30.23
N GLY A 176 -4.35 -0.45 -30.55
CA GLY A 176 -5.04 -1.73 -30.44
C GLY A 176 -4.21 -2.83 -31.10
N PRO A 177 -3.89 -3.93 -30.40
CA PRO A 177 -2.92 -4.89 -30.92
C PRO A 177 -3.27 -5.41 -32.32
N TYR A 178 -2.27 -5.72 -33.14
CA TYR A 178 -2.48 -6.57 -34.34
C TYR A 178 -2.66 -8.05 -33.93
N LEU A 179 -3.62 -8.30 -33.05
CA LEU A 179 -4.05 -9.62 -32.55
C LEU A 179 -5.52 -9.84 -32.93
N ASP A 180 -6.07 -11.02 -32.65
CA ASP A 180 -7.50 -11.29 -32.81
C ASP A 180 -8.36 -10.17 -32.22
N GLU A 181 -9.48 -9.82 -32.89
CA GLU A 181 -10.31 -8.67 -32.51
C GLU A 181 -10.73 -8.69 -31.03
N GLU A 182 -10.98 -9.86 -30.45
CA GLU A 182 -11.37 -9.99 -29.04
C GLU A 182 -10.23 -9.76 -28.05
N GLU A 183 -9.00 -10.16 -28.38
CA GLU A 183 -7.84 -9.94 -27.50
C GLU A 183 -7.36 -8.50 -27.56
N ALA A 184 -7.33 -7.94 -28.76
CA ALA A 184 -6.86 -6.59 -29.00
C ALA A 184 -7.86 -5.51 -28.59
N ARG A 185 -9.18 -5.72 -28.81
CA ARG A 185 -10.14 -4.61 -28.74
C ARG A 185 -11.05 -4.66 -27.52
N ARG A 186 -11.00 -5.70 -26.69
CA ARG A 186 -11.86 -5.79 -25.49
C ARG A 186 -11.08 -5.73 -24.18
N MET A 187 -11.51 -4.83 -23.31
CA MET A 187 -11.16 -4.80 -21.89
C MET A 187 -12.23 -5.58 -21.11
N TRP A 188 -11.80 -6.43 -20.19
CA TRP A 188 -12.69 -7.19 -19.33
C TRP A 188 -12.66 -6.65 -17.91
N TYR A 189 -13.82 -6.57 -17.27
CA TYR A 189 -13.98 -6.12 -15.90
C TYR A 189 -14.60 -7.20 -15.02
N THR A 190 -14.08 -7.35 -13.81
CA THR A 190 -14.61 -8.24 -12.77
C THR A 190 -14.65 -7.53 -11.42
N PRO A 191 -15.83 -7.32 -10.81
CA PRO A 191 -15.95 -6.87 -9.43
C PRO A 191 -15.71 -8.03 -8.45
N VAL A 192 -14.68 -7.96 -7.63
CA VAL A 192 -14.24 -9.06 -6.76
C VAL A 192 -14.65 -8.81 -5.32
N TYR A 193 -15.53 -9.66 -4.80
CA TYR A 193 -15.82 -9.78 -3.37
C TYR A 193 -15.09 -11.02 -2.84
N CYS A 194 -13.94 -10.80 -2.21
CA CYS A 194 -13.08 -11.87 -1.72
C CYS A 194 -12.49 -11.47 -0.38
N PRO A 195 -13.19 -11.77 0.74
CA PRO A 195 -12.80 -11.32 2.08
C PRO A 195 -11.37 -11.70 2.47
N HIS A 196 -10.91 -12.85 1.98
CA HIS A 196 -9.53 -13.29 2.10
C HIS A 196 -8.98 -13.57 0.69
N PRO A 197 -7.94 -12.85 0.23
CA PRO A 197 -7.40 -13.02 -1.13
C PRO A 197 -7.07 -14.46 -1.52
N ILE A 198 -6.67 -15.31 -0.57
CA ILE A 198 -6.40 -16.74 -0.80
C ILE A 198 -7.61 -17.53 -1.33
N ASP A 199 -8.83 -17.06 -1.04
CA ASP A 199 -10.08 -17.69 -1.48
C ASP A 199 -10.48 -17.31 -2.90
N PHE A 200 -9.72 -16.44 -3.59
CA PHE A 200 -10.08 -15.91 -4.91
C PHE A 200 -10.47 -17.01 -5.92
N SER A 201 -9.63 -18.05 -6.04
CA SER A 201 -9.93 -19.18 -6.92
C SER A 201 -11.07 -20.05 -6.40
N ASN A 202 -11.18 -20.25 -5.08
CA ASN A 202 -12.22 -21.07 -4.45
C ASN A 202 -13.61 -20.44 -4.59
N LEU A 203 -13.68 -19.10 -4.64
CA LEU A 203 -14.91 -18.34 -4.89
C LEU A 203 -15.30 -18.28 -6.37
N GLY A 204 -14.55 -18.93 -7.26
CA GLY A 204 -14.88 -19.06 -8.67
C GLY A 204 -14.34 -17.95 -9.57
N TYR A 205 -13.61 -16.97 -9.05
CA TYR A 205 -12.97 -15.94 -9.87
C TYR A 205 -11.84 -16.55 -10.71
N ARG A 206 -11.73 -16.16 -11.98
CA ARG A 206 -10.69 -16.62 -12.91
C ARG A 206 -10.12 -15.44 -13.69
N LEU A 207 -8.80 -15.38 -13.82
CA LEU A 207 -8.12 -14.44 -14.70
C LEU A 207 -8.31 -14.87 -16.16
N ARG A 208 -8.40 -13.90 -17.06
CA ARG A 208 -8.59 -14.10 -18.51
C ARG A 208 -7.52 -15.00 -19.12
N CYS A 209 -6.26 -14.85 -18.70
CA CYS A 209 -5.19 -15.73 -19.20
C CYS A 209 -5.51 -17.21 -18.92
N VAL A 210 -6.04 -17.51 -17.73
CA VAL A 210 -6.44 -18.87 -17.34
C VAL A 210 -7.66 -19.35 -18.12
N GLU A 211 -8.67 -18.49 -18.30
CA GLU A 211 -9.87 -18.79 -19.10
C GLU A 211 -9.53 -19.09 -20.57
N THR A 212 -8.52 -18.41 -21.10
CA THR A 212 -8.01 -18.62 -22.47
C THR A 212 -7.01 -19.79 -22.57
N GLY A 213 -6.83 -20.57 -21.51
CA GLY A 213 -5.93 -21.73 -21.47
C GLY A 213 -4.44 -21.38 -21.36
N ARG A 214 -4.07 -20.11 -21.15
CA ARG A 214 -2.69 -19.66 -20.97
C ARG A 214 -2.25 -19.75 -19.51
N ARG A 215 -0.99 -20.13 -19.31
CA ARG A 215 -0.32 -20.19 -18.00
C ARG A 215 1.00 -19.42 -18.07
N PRO A 216 0.96 -18.09 -17.85
CA PRO A 216 2.17 -17.26 -17.87
C PRO A 216 3.25 -17.81 -16.93
N ARG A 217 4.47 -18.03 -17.43
CA ARG A 217 5.59 -18.54 -16.63
C ARG A 217 6.24 -17.44 -15.79
N LEU A 218 6.14 -16.18 -16.22
CA LEU A 218 6.59 -15.00 -15.49
C LEU A 218 5.39 -14.10 -15.17
N MET A 219 5.23 -13.77 -13.89
CA MET A 219 4.31 -12.72 -13.46
C MET A 219 5.10 -11.54 -12.90
N ILE A 220 4.70 -10.30 -13.22
CA ILE A 220 5.33 -9.07 -12.73
C ILE A 220 4.28 -8.25 -11.99
N CYS A 221 4.50 -7.98 -10.71
CA CYS A 221 3.69 -7.06 -9.91
C CYS A 221 4.26 -5.64 -10.02
N ILE A 222 3.40 -4.67 -10.36
CA ILE A 222 3.68 -3.24 -10.20
C ILE A 222 2.74 -2.70 -9.13
N THR A 223 3.28 -2.27 -7.98
CA THR A 223 2.47 -1.64 -6.94
C THR A 223 2.33 -0.14 -7.17
N MET A 224 1.10 0.36 -7.06
CA MET A 224 0.73 1.76 -7.25
C MET A 224 -0.08 2.27 -6.05
N TYR A 225 0.12 3.54 -5.69
CA TYR A 225 -0.62 4.24 -4.65
C TYR A 225 -1.16 5.58 -5.16
N ASN A 226 -0.30 6.60 -5.29
CA ASN A 226 -0.69 7.96 -5.67
C ASN A 226 0.26 8.61 -6.69
N GLU A 227 1.04 7.79 -7.39
CA GLU A 227 1.99 8.18 -8.42
C GLU A 227 1.31 8.89 -9.61
N GLY A 228 2.09 9.70 -10.32
CA GLY A 228 1.60 10.40 -11.51
C GLY A 228 1.63 9.53 -12.77
N PRO A 229 0.81 9.83 -13.78
CA PRO A 229 0.71 9.03 -15.02
C PRO A 229 2.05 8.87 -15.76
N GLN A 230 2.93 9.87 -15.67
CA GLN A 230 4.25 9.82 -16.32
C GLN A 230 5.14 8.69 -15.78
N GLN A 231 5.05 8.39 -14.47
CA GLN A 231 5.85 7.33 -13.86
C GLN A 231 5.39 5.95 -14.34
N LEU A 232 4.07 5.70 -14.40
CA LEU A 232 3.54 4.45 -14.95
C LEU A 232 3.83 4.32 -16.45
N LYS A 233 3.61 5.38 -17.24
CA LYS A 233 3.91 5.41 -18.69
C LYS A 233 5.37 5.06 -18.97
N ALA A 234 6.32 5.63 -18.20
CA ALA A 234 7.74 5.31 -18.32
C ALA A 234 8.02 3.85 -17.97
N THR A 235 7.44 3.33 -16.88
CA THR A 235 7.59 1.95 -16.42
C THR A 235 7.11 0.95 -17.49
N LEU A 236 5.90 1.13 -18.00
CA LEU A 236 5.30 0.29 -19.05
C LEU A 236 6.12 0.33 -20.34
N LYS A 237 6.58 1.51 -20.76
CA LYS A 237 7.44 1.65 -21.94
C LYS A 237 8.77 0.89 -21.78
N LYS A 238 9.38 0.88 -20.60
CA LYS A 238 10.62 0.12 -20.36
C LYS A 238 10.38 -1.38 -20.31
N LEU A 239 9.24 -1.83 -19.80
CA LEU A 239 8.83 -3.24 -19.85
C LEU A 239 8.60 -3.72 -21.29
N ALA A 240 7.89 -2.94 -22.11
CA ALA A 240 7.70 -3.24 -23.53
C ALA A 240 9.05 -3.42 -24.28
N ASN A 241 10.03 -2.55 -23.99
CA ASN A 241 11.38 -2.67 -24.55
C ASN A 241 12.13 -3.92 -24.06
N ASN A 242 11.91 -4.37 -22.82
CA ASN A 242 12.50 -5.60 -22.31
C ASN A 242 11.89 -6.84 -22.99
N LEU A 243 10.58 -6.86 -23.23
CA LEU A 243 9.94 -7.95 -23.99
C LEU A 243 10.44 -8.00 -25.43
N ALA A 244 10.58 -6.84 -26.09
CA ALA A 244 11.20 -6.77 -27.41
C ALA A 244 12.64 -7.31 -27.40
N TYR A 245 13.42 -7.04 -26.35
CA TYR A 245 14.77 -7.60 -26.20
C TYR A 245 14.77 -9.13 -26.02
N LEU A 246 13.82 -9.69 -25.28
CA LEU A 246 13.66 -11.15 -25.14
C LEU A 246 13.37 -11.82 -26.49
N LYS A 247 12.49 -11.23 -27.30
CA LYS A 247 12.20 -11.68 -28.67
C LYS A 247 13.43 -11.70 -29.57
N GLU A 248 14.30 -10.69 -29.47
CA GLU A 248 15.51 -10.57 -30.27
C GLU A 248 16.57 -11.65 -29.96
N GLN A 249 16.46 -12.37 -28.83
CA GLN A 249 17.43 -13.39 -28.45
C GLN A 249 17.26 -14.66 -29.30
N LYS A 250 18.25 -14.96 -30.15
CA LYS A 250 18.26 -16.16 -30.99
C LYS A 250 18.60 -17.41 -30.17
N SER A 251 17.76 -18.44 -30.23
CA SER A 251 18.05 -19.79 -29.75
C SER A 251 19.27 -20.35 -30.51
N GLY A 252 20.43 -20.49 -29.86
CA GLY A 252 21.62 -21.04 -30.54
C GLY A 252 23.00 -20.74 -29.94
N HIS A 253 23.14 -19.86 -28.94
CA HIS A 253 24.41 -19.65 -28.23
C HIS A 253 24.34 -20.15 -26.79
N GLU A 254 25.48 -20.48 -26.18
CA GLU A 254 25.70 -20.97 -24.80
C GLU A 254 25.03 -20.13 -23.67
N LYS A 255 24.44 -18.97 -24.02
CA LYS A 255 23.65 -18.07 -23.17
C LYS A 255 22.21 -17.90 -23.70
N THR A 256 21.43 -18.97 -23.80
CA THR A 256 20.03 -18.88 -24.25
C THR A 256 19.04 -19.24 -23.16
N LEU A 257 17.95 -18.48 -23.10
CA LEU A 257 16.80 -18.80 -22.26
C LEU A 257 16.03 -19.98 -22.87
N THR A 258 15.16 -20.61 -22.07
CA THR A 258 14.24 -21.64 -22.57
C THR A 258 13.33 -21.06 -23.65
N GLY A 259 12.82 -21.92 -24.54
CA GLY A 259 11.98 -21.51 -25.67
C GLY A 259 10.73 -20.71 -25.28
N ALA A 260 10.29 -20.75 -24.03
CA ALA A 260 9.16 -19.94 -23.56
C ALA A 260 9.48 -18.43 -23.46
N PHE A 261 10.75 -18.06 -23.32
CA PHE A 261 11.18 -16.66 -23.26
C PHE A 261 11.97 -16.23 -24.51
N ALA A 262 11.79 -16.96 -25.62
CA ALA A 262 12.34 -16.63 -26.94
C ALA A 262 11.25 -16.64 -28.02
N GLY A 263 11.45 -15.85 -29.08
CA GLY A 263 10.53 -15.81 -30.23
C GLY A 263 9.39 -14.79 -30.11
N GLU A 264 8.39 -14.94 -30.98
CA GLU A 264 7.26 -14.00 -31.09
C GLU A 264 6.22 -14.18 -29.97
N ASP A 265 6.08 -15.38 -29.41
CA ASP A 265 5.05 -15.73 -28.43
C ASP A 265 5.46 -15.48 -26.96
N VAL A 266 6.61 -14.85 -26.73
CA VAL A 266 7.12 -14.58 -25.37
C VAL A 266 6.11 -13.82 -24.52
N TRP A 267 5.38 -12.89 -25.11
CA TRP A 267 4.36 -12.11 -24.42
C TRP A 267 3.23 -12.97 -23.82
N GLN A 268 2.96 -14.15 -24.39
CA GLN A 268 1.97 -15.09 -23.85
C GLN A 268 2.43 -15.70 -22.53
N ASN A 269 3.74 -15.76 -22.31
CA ASN A 269 4.37 -16.31 -21.11
C ASN A 269 4.65 -15.25 -20.03
N VAL A 270 4.31 -13.98 -20.27
CA VAL A 270 4.51 -12.87 -19.33
C VAL A 270 3.17 -12.20 -19.02
N LEU A 271 2.84 -12.11 -17.74
CA LEU A 271 1.66 -11.39 -17.25
C LEU A 271 2.07 -10.23 -16.35
N LEU A 272 1.61 -9.03 -16.70
CA LEU A 272 1.76 -7.84 -15.89
C LEU A 272 0.54 -7.69 -14.97
N CYS A 273 0.78 -7.50 -13.68
CA CYS A 273 -0.25 -7.25 -12.68
C CYS A 273 0.03 -5.90 -12.00
N ILE A 274 -0.76 -4.89 -12.29
CA ILE A 274 -0.68 -3.57 -11.66
C ILE A 274 -1.68 -3.57 -10.51
N VAL A 275 -1.23 -3.34 -9.28
CA VAL A 275 -2.11 -3.34 -8.09
C VAL A 275 -2.13 -1.94 -7.47
N ALA A 276 -3.29 -1.29 -7.51
CA ALA A 276 -3.52 0.04 -6.92
C ALA A 276 -4.09 -0.08 -5.49
N ASP A 277 -3.44 0.56 -4.53
CA ASP A 277 -3.81 0.50 -3.11
C ASP A 277 -4.83 1.59 -2.71
N GLY A 278 -6.08 1.33 -3.06
CA GLY A 278 -7.24 2.12 -2.68
C GLY A 278 -7.70 3.07 -3.76
N ARG A 279 -9.00 3.04 -4.07
CA ARG A 279 -9.60 3.75 -5.20
C ARG A 279 -9.50 5.27 -5.06
N GLU A 280 -9.77 5.79 -3.87
CA GLU A 280 -9.75 7.23 -3.59
C GLU A 280 -8.34 7.85 -3.58
N GLN A 281 -7.29 7.03 -3.54
CA GLN A 281 -5.92 7.52 -3.43
C GLN A 281 -5.18 7.58 -4.76
N VAL A 282 -5.72 6.92 -5.79
CA VAL A 282 -5.21 7.01 -7.15
C VAL A 282 -5.39 8.44 -7.64
N ASN A 283 -4.34 8.99 -8.27
CA ASN A 283 -4.39 10.32 -8.86
C ASN A 283 -5.45 10.37 -9.99
N ASP A 284 -6.30 11.40 -10.03
CA ASP A 284 -7.32 11.54 -11.08
C ASP A 284 -6.74 11.45 -12.49
N LYS A 285 -5.60 12.12 -12.74
CA LYS A 285 -4.90 12.06 -14.04
C LYS A 285 -4.35 10.68 -14.35
N MET A 286 -4.15 9.85 -13.32
CA MET A 286 -3.75 8.46 -13.50
C MET A 286 -4.93 7.62 -13.97
N LEU A 287 -6.12 7.84 -13.42
CA LEU A 287 -7.36 7.18 -13.89
C LEU A 287 -7.67 7.57 -15.34
N ASP A 288 -7.56 8.86 -15.69
CA ASP A 288 -7.73 9.34 -17.07
C ASP A 288 -6.79 8.62 -18.04
N TYR A 289 -5.53 8.44 -17.63
CA TYR A 289 -4.54 7.71 -18.44
C TYR A 289 -4.85 6.21 -18.54
N LEU A 290 -5.26 5.57 -17.44
CA LEU A 290 -5.65 4.16 -17.43
C LEU A 290 -6.88 3.91 -18.32
N GLU A 291 -7.84 4.83 -18.34
CA GLU A 291 -8.99 4.79 -19.23
C GLU A 291 -8.55 4.91 -20.70
N ALA A 292 -7.64 5.85 -21.00
CA ALA A 292 -7.12 6.06 -22.35
C ALA A 292 -6.31 4.88 -22.93
N ILE A 293 -5.77 4.00 -22.08
CA ILE A 293 -5.06 2.77 -22.52
C ILE A 293 -5.92 1.50 -22.36
N GLY A 294 -7.18 1.62 -21.96
CA GLY A 294 -8.09 0.47 -21.81
C GLY A 294 -7.80 -0.42 -20.61
N LEU A 295 -7.35 0.15 -19.49
CA LEU A 295 -7.19 -0.52 -18.20
C LEU A 295 -8.16 -0.04 -17.12
N TYR A 296 -9.03 0.93 -17.43
CA TYR A 296 -10.00 1.47 -16.49
C TYR A 296 -11.25 1.95 -17.23
N ASP A 297 -12.41 1.89 -16.58
CA ASP A 297 -13.65 2.50 -17.08
C ASP A 297 -14.57 2.78 -15.88
N GLU A 298 -14.85 4.06 -15.63
CA GLU A 298 -15.59 4.53 -14.46
C GLU A 298 -17.06 4.04 -14.48
N ASP A 299 -17.71 4.09 -15.65
CA ASP A 299 -19.11 3.69 -15.80
C ASP A 299 -19.27 2.20 -15.51
N LEU A 300 -18.37 1.40 -16.10
CA LEU A 300 -18.36 -0.06 -15.94
C LEU A 300 -18.10 -0.45 -14.49
N LEU A 301 -17.13 0.19 -13.83
CA LEU A 301 -16.85 -0.05 -12.43
C LEU A 301 -18.09 0.26 -11.57
N THR A 302 -18.59 1.48 -11.68
CA THR A 302 -19.65 2.02 -10.80
C THR A 302 -20.94 1.22 -10.93
N ILE A 303 -21.37 0.90 -12.15
CA ILE A 303 -22.63 0.18 -12.37
C ILE A 303 -22.50 -1.29 -11.95
N ASN A 304 -21.43 -1.97 -12.36
CA ASN A 304 -21.35 -3.42 -12.20
C ASN A 304 -20.92 -3.84 -10.79
N SER A 305 -20.19 -3.00 -10.04
CA SER A 305 -19.84 -3.28 -8.63
C SER A 305 -20.99 -3.05 -7.64
N ALA A 306 -22.01 -2.27 -8.04
CA ALA A 306 -23.12 -1.93 -7.17
C ALA A 306 -23.81 -3.17 -6.58
N GLY A 307 -24.03 -3.15 -5.27
CA GLY A 307 -24.67 -4.26 -4.56
C GLY A 307 -23.86 -5.56 -4.47
N ILE A 308 -22.59 -5.57 -4.87
CA ILE A 308 -21.68 -6.72 -4.69
C ILE A 308 -20.84 -6.55 -3.41
N GLY A 309 -20.53 -5.31 -3.02
CA GLY A 309 -19.60 -5.02 -1.93
C GLY A 309 -18.14 -5.34 -2.32
N ALA A 310 -17.77 -5.06 -3.57
CA ALA A 310 -16.45 -5.39 -4.11
C ALA A 310 -15.32 -4.81 -3.26
N GLN A 311 -14.28 -5.62 -3.02
CA GLN A 311 -13.06 -5.21 -2.31
C GLN A 311 -11.92 -4.94 -3.28
N CYS A 312 -11.99 -5.53 -4.48
CA CYS A 312 -11.04 -5.32 -5.56
C CYS A 312 -11.78 -5.33 -6.90
N HIS A 313 -11.27 -4.55 -7.85
CA HIS A 313 -11.81 -4.36 -9.19
C HIS A 313 -10.74 -4.78 -10.19
N LEU A 314 -10.99 -5.84 -10.95
CA LEU A 314 -10.04 -6.36 -11.93
C LEU A 314 -10.40 -5.87 -13.33
N PHE A 315 -9.46 -5.23 -13.99
CA PHE A 315 -9.52 -4.86 -15.40
C PHE A 315 -8.44 -5.63 -16.16
N GLU A 316 -8.81 -6.40 -17.16
CA GLU A 316 -7.90 -7.27 -17.91
C GLU A 316 -7.88 -6.88 -19.39
N HIS A 317 -6.70 -6.50 -19.89
CA HIS A 317 -6.52 -6.06 -21.27
C HIS A 317 -5.09 -6.33 -21.77
N THR A 318 -4.94 -6.54 -23.08
CA THR A 318 -3.64 -6.75 -23.70
C THR A 318 -3.21 -5.47 -24.39
N LEU A 319 -2.14 -4.85 -23.87
CA LEU A 319 -1.62 -3.58 -24.37
C LEU A 319 -0.58 -3.81 -25.47
N GLN A 320 -0.53 -2.94 -26.49
CA GLN A 320 0.56 -2.94 -27.47
C GLN A 320 1.09 -1.53 -27.70
N LEU A 321 2.38 -1.32 -27.40
CA LEU A 321 3.03 -0.03 -27.58
C LEU A 321 3.47 0.14 -29.04
N ASN A 322 3.20 1.31 -29.63
CA ASN A 322 3.72 1.72 -30.93
C ASN A 322 4.83 2.75 -30.74
N VAL A 323 5.99 2.52 -31.37
CA VAL A 323 7.13 3.45 -31.33
C VAL A 323 7.60 3.71 -32.75
N ASN A 324 7.51 4.96 -33.21
CA ASN A 324 7.92 5.40 -34.55
C ASN A 324 7.25 4.58 -35.68
N GLY A 325 5.97 4.24 -35.52
CA GLY A 325 5.21 3.45 -36.50
C GLY A 325 5.50 1.95 -36.49
N LYS A 326 6.27 1.45 -35.51
CA LYS A 326 6.49 0.02 -35.29
C LYS A 326 5.86 -0.43 -33.97
N SER A 327 4.94 -1.37 -34.05
CA SER A 327 4.36 -2.03 -32.87
C SER A 327 5.37 -2.97 -32.23
N LEU A 328 5.60 -2.80 -30.92
CA LEU A 328 6.37 -3.74 -30.10
C LEU A 328 5.53 -4.97 -29.76
N LEU A 329 6.09 -5.92 -29.00
CA LEU A 329 5.33 -7.08 -28.54
C LEU A 329 4.14 -6.66 -27.64
N PRO A 330 3.02 -7.39 -27.72
CA PRO A 330 1.89 -7.21 -26.80
C PRO A 330 2.28 -7.46 -25.33
N ILE A 331 1.47 -6.98 -24.39
CA ILE A 331 1.66 -7.14 -22.95
C ILE A 331 0.32 -7.49 -22.31
N GLN A 332 0.16 -8.74 -21.87
CA GLN A 332 -1.00 -9.14 -21.09
C GLN A 332 -0.97 -8.39 -19.76
N THR A 333 -2.03 -7.63 -19.47
CA THR A 333 -2.07 -6.77 -18.28
C THR A 333 -3.37 -6.97 -17.51
N VAL A 334 -3.21 -7.09 -16.19
CA VAL A 334 -4.29 -7.08 -15.20
C VAL A 334 -4.08 -5.86 -14.32
N PHE A 335 -5.04 -4.95 -14.29
CA PHE A 335 -5.10 -3.85 -13.35
C PHE A 335 -6.08 -4.20 -12.23
N ALA A 336 -5.55 -4.35 -11.01
CA ALA A 336 -6.30 -4.64 -9.81
C ALA A 336 -6.40 -3.37 -8.95
N LEU A 337 -7.58 -2.75 -8.94
CA LEU A 337 -7.87 -1.57 -8.15
C LEU A 337 -8.56 -2.00 -6.85
N LYS A 338 -7.91 -1.82 -5.71
CA LYS A 338 -8.53 -2.09 -4.40
C LYS A 338 -9.53 -0.99 -4.08
N GLU A 339 -10.68 -1.38 -3.53
CA GLU A 339 -11.72 -0.42 -3.18
C GLU A 339 -11.25 0.47 -2.03
N ASN A 340 -10.83 -0.17 -0.93
CA ASN A 340 -10.29 0.51 0.23
C ASN A 340 -8.77 0.50 0.24
N LYS A 341 -8.20 1.58 0.77
CA LYS A 341 -6.77 1.63 1.07
C LYS A 341 -6.41 0.66 2.20
N SER A 342 -5.29 -0.03 2.03
CA SER A 342 -4.66 -0.81 3.11
C SER A 342 -3.15 -0.57 3.10
N SER A 343 -2.38 -1.51 2.56
CA SER A 343 -0.93 -1.44 2.49
C SER A 343 -0.34 -2.03 1.21
N LYS A 344 0.91 -1.67 0.90
CA LYS A 344 1.70 -2.36 -0.14
C LYS A 344 1.78 -3.86 0.12
N LEU A 345 1.91 -4.26 1.39
CA LEU A 345 1.96 -5.66 1.79
C LEU A 345 0.64 -6.38 1.47
N ASP A 346 -0.50 -5.73 1.71
CA ASP A 346 -1.81 -6.25 1.31
C ASP A 346 -1.97 -6.31 -0.23
N SER A 347 -1.42 -5.34 -0.96
CA SER A 347 -1.37 -5.40 -2.44
C SER A 347 -0.52 -6.59 -2.94
N HIS A 348 0.61 -6.87 -2.28
CA HIS A 348 1.38 -8.10 -2.52
C HIS A 348 0.61 -9.36 -2.12
N HIS A 349 -0.25 -9.30 -1.11
CA HIS A 349 -1.08 -10.43 -0.69
C HIS A 349 -2.08 -10.83 -1.78
N TRP A 350 -2.74 -9.85 -2.41
CA TRP A 350 -3.52 -10.08 -3.63
C TRP A 350 -2.66 -10.70 -4.74
N TYR A 351 -1.50 -10.11 -5.03
CA TYR A 351 -0.65 -10.64 -6.09
C TYR A 351 -0.17 -12.09 -5.87
N PHE A 352 0.42 -12.39 -4.71
CA PHE A 352 1.05 -13.69 -4.44
C PHE A 352 0.06 -14.79 -4.04
N ASN A 353 -0.87 -14.49 -3.13
CA ASN A 353 -1.77 -15.51 -2.56
C ASN A 353 -3.08 -15.65 -3.33
N SER A 354 -3.41 -14.73 -4.25
CA SER A 354 -4.61 -14.84 -5.09
C SER A 354 -4.29 -15.10 -6.56
N PHE A 355 -3.61 -14.17 -7.24
CA PHE A 355 -3.40 -14.24 -8.68
C PHE A 355 -2.30 -15.23 -9.05
N ALA A 356 -1.14 -15.16 -8.38
CA ALA A 356 -0.05 -16.10 -8.61
C ALA A 356 -0.41 -17.51 -8.13
N GLU A 357 -1.18 -17.64 -7.05
CA GLU A 357 -1.67 -18.95 -6.59
C GLU A 357 -2.60 -19.60 -7.62
N GLN A 358 -3.38 -18.82 -8.38
CA GLN A 358 -4.20 -19.33 -9.47
C GLN A 358 -3.39 -19.77 -10.70
N ILE A 359 -2.34 -19.01 -11.05
CA ILE A 359 -1.56 -19.24 -12.26
C ILE A 359 -0.48 -20.30 -12.04
N GLN A 360 0.09 -20.37 -10.83
CA GLN A 360 1.31 -21.10 -10.48
C GLN A 360 2.48 -20.74 -11.43
N PRO A 361 2.90 -19.47 -11.51
CA PRO A 361 4.01 -19.07 -12.36
C PRO A 361 5.32 -19.69 -11.86
N GLU A 362 6.31 -19.82 -12.74
CA GLU A 362 7.65 -20.24 -12.31
C GLU A 362 8.39 -19.10 -11.61
N TYR A 363 8.23 -17.89 -12.13
CA TYR A 363 8.90 -16.69 -11.67
C TYR A 363 7.91 -15.58 -11.37
N THR A 364 8.13 -14.90 -10.27
CA THR A 364 7.39 -13.70 -9.85
C THR A 364 8.37 -12.55 -9.67
N ALA A 365 8.05 -11.37 -10.20
CA ALA A 365 8.83 -10.16 -9.99
C ALA A 365 7.99 -9.09 -9.31
N VAL A 366 8.61 -8.26 -8.48
CA VAL A 366 7.98 -7.11 -7.82
C VAL A 366 8.69 -5.83 -8.21
N MET A 367 7.90 -4.81 -8.52
CA MET A 367 8.35 -3.52 -9.01
C MET A 367 7.49 -2.39 -8.46
N ASP A 368 8.09 -1.22 -8.25
CA ASP A 368 7.37 0.01 -7.92
C ASP A 368 7.06 0.82 -9.20
N VAL A 369 5.92 1.52 -9.23
CA VAL A 369 5.66 2.53 -10.25
C VAL A 369 6.78 3.58 -10.24
N GLY A 370 7.31 3.91 -11.41
CA GLY A 370 8.47 4.80 -11.57
C GLY A 370 9.79 4.05 -11.76
N THR A 371 9.83 2.75 -11.47
CA THR A 371 11.02 1.94 -11.72
C THR A 371 11.23 1.69 -13.22
N MET A 372 12.33 2.20 -13.76
CA MET A 372 12.68 2.10 -15.17
C MET A 372 13.77 1.05 -15.43
N LEU A 373 13.38 -0.06 -16.05
CA LEU A 373 14.32 -1.10 -16.46
C LEU A 373 15.21 -0.67 -17.63
N THR A 374 16.48 -1.08 -17.60
CA THR A 374 17.34 -1.06 -18.80
C THR A 374 16.91 -2.15 -19.80
N LYS A 375 17.32 -2.03 -21.08
CA LYS A 375 16.79 -2.84 -22.20
C LYS A 375 16.86 -4.35 -21.94
N SER A 376 17.91 -4.84 -21.29
CA SER A 376 18.19 -6.26 -21.07
C SER A 376 17.95 -6.73 -19.62
N ALA A 377 17.34 -5.90 -18.78
CA ALA A 377 17.30 -6.17 -17.33
C ALA A 377 16.54 -7.46 -17.00
N LEU A 378 15.38 -7.66 -17.62
CA LEU A 378 14.55 -8.84 -17.38
C LEU A 378 15.21 -10.12 -17.90
N TYR A 379 15.88 -10.04 -19.05
CA TYR A 379 16.65 -11.16 -19.62
C TYR A 379 17.72 -11.65 -18.65
N HIS A 380 18.52 -10.75 -18.07
CA HIS A 380 19.60 -11.15 -17.16
C HIS A 380 19.07 -11.77 -15.84
N LEU A 381 17.94 -11.30 -15.31
CA LEU A 381 17.30 -11.94 -14.15
C LEU A 381 16.82 -13.35 -14.49
N LEU A 382 16.04 -13.51 -15.57
CA LEU A 382 15.55 -14.82 -16.01
C LEU A 382 16.72 -15.78 -16.30
N PHE A 383 17.78 -15.27 -16.94
CA PHE A 383 18.97 -16.05 -17.24
C PHE A 383 19.64 -16.60 -15.98
N ALA A 384 19.69 -15.82 -14.90
CA ALA A 384 20.21 -16.31 -13.62
C ALA A 384 19.39 -17.49 -13.07
N PHE A 385 18.06 -17.38 -13.09
CA PHE A 385 17.16 -18.43 -12.61
C PHE A 385 17.18 -19.71 -13.46
N GLU A 386 17.21 -19.58 -14.79
CA GLU A 386 17.25 -20.73 -15.68
C GLU A 386 18.61 -21.43 -15.69
N ARG A 387 19.69 -20.68 -15.39
CA ARG A 387 21.03 -21.26 -15.29
C ARG A 387 21.27 -21.98 -13.97
N ASN A 388 20.70 -21.47 -12.88
CA ASN A 388 20.88 -22.04 -11.55
C ASN A 388 19.54 -22.24 -10.85
N HIS A 389 19.07 -23.49 -10.83
CA HIS A 389 17.82 -23.88 -10.17
C HIS A 389 17.84 -23.68 -8.65
N GLN A 390 19.01 -23.59 -8.01
CA GLN A 390 19.11 -23.32 -6.56
C GLN A 390 18.75 -21.86 -6.21
N ILE A 391 18.75 -20.94 -7.18
CA ILE A 391 18.40 -19.54 -6.94
C ILE A 391 16.89 -19.45 -6.71
N GLY A 392 16.54 -19.14 -5.46
CA GLY A 392 15.16 -18.89 -5.03
C GLY A 392 14.75 -17.42 -5.18
N GLY A 393 15.71 -16.49 -5.13
CA GLY A 393 15.48 -15.06 -5.31
C GLY A 393 16.68 -14.35 -5.93
N ALA A 394 16.42 -13.31 -6.71
CA ALA A 394 17.46 -12.49 -7.33
C ALA A 394 17.05 -11.03 -7.43
N CYS A 395 18.01 -10.12 -7.24
CA CYS A 395 17.80 -8.69 -7.43
C CYS A 395 18.76 -8.10 -8.46
N GLY A 396 18.29 -7.06 -9.13
CA GLY A 396 19.08 -6.27 -10.05
C GLY A 396 19.87 -5.16 -9.35
N GLN A 397 20.69 -4.43 -10.12
CA GLN A 397 21.31 -3.19 -9.68
C GLN A 397 20.30 -2.05 -9.72
N LEU A 398 19.94 -1.52 -8.55
CA LEU A 398 19.20 -0.27 -8.44
C LEU A 398 20.13 0.93 -8.60
N THR A 399 19.69 1.91 -9.38
CA THR A 399 20.44 3.14 -9.66
C THR A 399 19.50 4.34 -9.62
N VAL A 400 20.05 5.53 -9.36
CA VAL A 400 19.27 6.76 -9.33
C VAL A 400 18.93 7.19 -10.77
N GLU A 401 17.74 7.71 -10.98
CA GLU A 401 17.36 8.33 -12.25
C GLU A 401 18.17 9.61 -12.51
N LYS A 402 18.73 9.75 -13.72
CA LYS A 402 19.44 10.95 -14.21
C LYS A 402 20.40 11.57 -13.19
N PRO A 403 21.37 10.80 -12.64
CA PRO A 403 22.22 11.28 -11.57
C PRO A 403 23.16 12.41 -12.04
N PHE A 404 23.59 12.36 -13.31
CA PHE A 404 24.53 13.34 -13.87
C PHE A 404 23.89 14.70 -14.17
N GLU A 405 22.63 14.71 -14.56
CA GLU A 405 21.86 15.96 -14.75
C GLU A 405 21.60 16.64 -13.39
N ASN A 406 21.58 15.87 -12.31
CA ASN A 406 21.28 16.31 -10.95
C ASN A 406 22.52 16.46 -10.05
N LEU A 407 23.73 16.57 -10.61
CA LEU A 407 24.97 16.69 -9.82
C LEU A 407 24.98 17.90 -8.87
N SER A 408 24.29 18.98 -9.22
CA SER A 408 24.17 20.17 -8.37
C SER A 408 23.33 19.91 -7.11
N ASN A 409 22.51 18.86 -7.10
CA ASN A 409 21.78 18.45 -5.93
C ASN A 409 22.62 17.45 -5.12
N TRP A 410 23.13 17.93 -3.98
CA TRP A 410 24.02 17.16 -3.10
C TRP A 410 23.32 15.94 -2.47
N VAL A 411 22.01 16.03 -2.23
CA VAL A 411 21.21 14.95 -1.64
C VAL A 411 21.06 13.81 -2.66
N ILE A 412 20.76 14.11 -3.92
CA ILE A 412 20.66 13.12 -5.00
C ILE A 412 22.02 12.48 -5.28
N SER A 413 23.08 13.31 -5.38
CA SER A 413 24.43 12.84 -5.67
C SER A 413 24.98 11.91 -4.59
N ALA A 414 24.76 12.23 -3.31
CA ALA A 414 25.19 11.37 -2.20
C ALA A 414 24.44 10.03 -2.19
N GLN A 415 23.13 10.03 -2.46
CA GLN A 415 22.36 8.79 -2.61
C GLN A 415 22.84 7.94 -3.78
N HIS A 416 23.18 8.56 -4.92
CA HIS A 416 23.73 7.84 -6.07
C HIS A 416 25.03 7.12 -5.74
N PHE A 417 25.94 7.80 -5.02
CA PHE A 417 27.18 7.18 -4.53
C PHE A 417 26.88 5.96 -3.65
N GLU A 418 26.01 6.13 -2.66
CA GLU A 418 25.65 5.08 -1.70
C GLU A 418 25.03 3.85 -2.41
N TYR A 419 24.07 4.07 -3.31
CA TYR A 419 23.42 2.99 -4.08
C TYR A 419 24.44 2.19 -4.90
N LYS A 420 25.39 2.90 -5.54
CA LYS A 420 26.45 2.26 -6.33
C LYS A 420 27.37 1.43 -5.45
N ILE A 421 27.86 1.97 -4.35
CA ILE A 421 28.74 1.24 -3.45
C ILE A 421 28.04 0.06 -2.79
N SER A 422 26.78 0.22 -2.37
CA SER A 422 26.02 -0.89 -1.76
C SER A 422 25.82 -2.05 -2.74
N ASN A 423 25.51 -1.77 -4.00
CA ASN A 423 25.38 -2.83 -5.00
C ASN A 423 26.73 -3.45 -5.40
N ILE A 424 27.76 -2.63 -5.65
CA ILE A 424 29.06 -3.12 -6.12
C ILE A 424 29.79 -3.93 -5.05
N LEU A 425 29.75 -3.47 -3.79
CA LEU A 425 30.48 -4.09 -2.68
C LEU A 425 29.60 -5.04 -1.86
N ASP A 426 28.51 -4.53 -1.29
CA ASP A 426 27.72 -5.28 -0.30
C ASP A 426 26.94 -6.42 -0.97
N LYS A 427 26.18 -6.12 -2.03
CA LYS A 427 25.40 -7.14 -2.75
C LYS A 427 26.27 -8.18 -3.42
N SER A 428 27.45 -7.79 -3.91
CA SER A 428 28.43 -8.75 -4.44
C SER A 428 28.95 -9.69 -3.37
N LEU A 429 29.31 -9.17 -2.18
CA LEU A 429 29.72 -9.99 -1.04
C LEU A 429 28.60 -10.94 -0.61
N GLU A 430 27.41 -10.42 -0.38
CA GLU A 430 26.21 -11.19 -0.01
C GLU A 430 25.91 -12.32 -1.01
N SER A 431 25.97 -12.01 -2.31
CA SER A 431 25.75 -12.95 -3.41
C SER A 431 26.76 -14.10 -3.43
N CYS A 432 28.03 -13.87 -3.06
CA CYS A 432 29.03 -14.94 -2.95
C CYS A 432 28.67 -15.98 -1.89
N PHE A 433 28.10 -15.53 -0.76
CA PHE A 433 27.66 -16.41 0.31
C PHE A 433 26.30 -17.07 0.00
N GLY A 434 25.53 -16.55 -0.95
CA GLY A 434 24.22 -17.07 -1.33
C GLY A 434 23.09 -16.60 -0.40
N PHE A 435 23.35 -15.60 0.44
CA PHE A 435 22.36 -14.93 1.28
C PHE A 435 22.48 -13.42 1.09
N ILE A 436 21.42 -12.83 0.54
CA ILE A 436 21.28 -11.39 0.35
C ILE A 436 20.36 -10.88 1.44
N SER A 437 20.84 -9.93 2.25
CA SER A 437 20.12 -9.46 3.44
C SER A 437 18.82 -8.72 3.13
N VAL A 438 18.67 -8.26 1.88
CA VAL A 438 17.46 -7.62 1.35
C VAL A 438 17.43 -7.75 -0.17
N LEU A 439 16.38 -8.37 -0.70
CA LEU A 439 15.98 -8.23 -2.10
C LEU A 439 14.97 -7.07 -2.18
N PRO A 440 15.36 -5.90 -2.73
CA PRO A 440 14.53 -4.69 -2.66
C PRO A 440 13.20 -4.87 -3.41
N GLY A 441 12.09 -4.47 -2.78
CA GLY A 441 10.75 -4.50 -3.39
C GLY A 441 10.55 -3.61 -4.63
N ALA A 442 11.55 -2.80 -5.03
CA ALA A 442 11.51 -1.97 -6.23
C ALA A 442 11.92 -2.71 -7.52
N PHE A 443 12.84 -3.68 -7.44
CA PHE A 443 13.19 -4.53 -8.58
C PHE A 443 13.87 -5.82 -8.10
N SER A 444 13.06 -6.82 -7.79
CA SER A 444 13.50 -8.16 -7.44
C SER A 444 12.58 -9.20 -8.04
N ALA A 445 13.11 -10.40 -8.23
CA ALA A 445 12.36 -11.55 -8.69
C ALA A 445 12.63 -12.77 -7.81
N TYR A 446 11.68 -13.69 -7.81
CA TYR A 446 11.67 -14.89 -7.01
C TYR A 446 11.21 -16.05 -7.87
N ARG A 447 11.75 -17.23 -7.60
CA ARG A 447 11.10 -18.46 -8.01
C ARG A 447 9.88 -18.64 -7.12
N TYR A 448 8.69 -18.74 -7.70
CA TYR A 448 7.46 -18.77 -6.90
C TYR A 448 7.44 -19.95 -5.92
N GLU A 449 7.92 -21.11 -6.37
CA GLU A 449 8.10 -22.29 -5.53
C GLU A 449 8.92 -21.98 -4.27
N ALA A 450 9.98 -21.17 -4.39
CA ALA A 450 10.91 -20.88 -3.30
C ALA A 450 10.26 -20.07 -2.16
N ILE A 451 9.31 -19.20 -2.50
CA ILE A 451 8.62 -18.30 -1.55
C ILE A 451 7.26 -18.85 -1.09
N ARG A 452 6.59 -19.68 -1.89
CA ARG A 452 5.25 -20.22 -1.57
C ARG A 452 5.23 -21.01 -0.25
N GLY A 453 4.21 -20.77 0.57
CA GLY A 453 4.04 -21.36 1.91
C GLY A 453 4.72 -20.53 3.00
N ALA A 454 5.45 -21.19 3.91
CA ALA A 454 6.02 -20.56 5.11
C ALA A 454 6.76 -19.22 4.88
N PRO A 455 7.56 -19.02 3.81
CA PRO A 455 8.19 -17.71 3.57
C PRO A 455 7.19 -16.59 3.29
N LEU A 456 6.13 -16.84 2.50
CA LEU A 456 5.04 -15.88 2.29
C LEU A 456 4.18 -15.70 3.54
N ASP A 457 3.93 -16.76 4.32
CA ASP A 457 3.18 -16.66 5.58
C ASP A 457 3.89 -15.73 6.57
N ALA A 458 5.22 -15.83 6.66
CA ALA A 458 6.05 -14.91 7.44
C ALA A 458 6.02 -13.51 6.85
N TYR A 459 6.13 -13.35 5.52
CA TYR A 459 6.06 -12.06 4.85
C TYR A 459 4.78 -11.29 5.17
N PHE A 460 3.64 -11.98 5.22
CA PHE A 460 2.31 -11.40 5.46
C PHE A 460 1.87 -11.40 6.94
N GLN A 461 2.75 -11.74 7.89
CA GLN A 461 2.35 -11.95 9.29
C GLN A 461 1.63 -10.73 9.90
N THR A 462 2.05 -9.51 9.57
CA THR A 462 1.44 -8.27 10.09
C THR A 462 0.07 -7.95 9.52
N LEU A 463 -0.37 -8.61 8.44
CA LEU A 463 -1.75 -8.49 7.94
C LEU A 463 -2.73 -9.32 8.78
N ASN A 464 -2.23 -10.37 9.45
CA ASN A 464 -3.06 -11.34 10.17
C ASN A 464 -3.03 -11.16 11.68
N VAL A 465 -2.12 -10.35 12.21
CA VAL A 465 -1.92 -10.18 13.66
C VAL A 465 -1.85 -8.71 14.02
N ASP A 466 -2.69 -8.31 14.97
CA ASP A 466 -2.72 -6.95 15.48
C ASP A 466 -1.38 -6.52 16.06
N LEU A 467 -0.99 -5.28 15.77
CA LEU A 467 0.23 -4.65 16.27
C LEU A 467 0.34 -4.64 17.80
N ASP A 468 -0.80 -4.64 18.50
CA ASP A 468 -0.86 -4.68 19.96
C ASP A 468 -0.37 -6.02 20.51
N VAL A 469 -0.55 -7.11 19.74
CA VAL A 469 -0.05 -8.45 20.07
C VAL A 469 1.42 -8.60 19.68
N LEU A 470 1.82 -8.06 18.52
CA LEU A 470 3.18 -8.17 18.01
C LEU A 470 4.19 -7.34 18.84
N GLY A 471 3.75 -6.19 19.36
CA GLY A 471 4.58 -5.27 20.12
C GLY A 471 5.54 -4.43 19.25
N PRO A 472 6.23 -3.45 19.87
CA PRO A 472 7.00 -2.43 19.15
C PRO A 472 8.26 -2.96 18.44
N PHE A 473 8.87 -4.03 18.95
CA PHE A 473 10.03 -4.66 18.30
C PHE A 473 9.64 -5.27 16.95
N ILE A 474 8.60 -6.12 16.93
CA ILE A 474 8.15 -6.80 15.72
C ILE A 474 7.52 -5.79 14.75
N GLY A 475 6.78 -4.80 15.26
CA GLY A 475 6.27 -3.73 14.40
C GLY A 475 7.38 -2.95 13.68
N ASN A 476 8.50 -2.65 14.34
CA ASN A 476 9.65 -2.05 13.66
C ASN A 476 10.34 -3.03 12.70
N MET A 477 10.44 -4.31 13.05
CA MET A 477 11.02 -5.36 12.20
C MET A 477 10.34 -5.44 10.83
N TYR A 478 9.00 -5.38 10.81
CA TYR A 478 8.19 -5.44 9.58
C TYR A 478 8.14 -4.12 8.78
N LEU A 479 8.85 -3.07 9.19
CA LEU A 479 9.13 -1.93 8.30
C LEU A 479 10.05 -2.32 7.13
N ALA A 480 10.75 -3.46 7.27
CA ALA A 480 11.63 -4.07 6.29
C ALA A 480 11.26 -5.55 6.07
N GLU A 481 9.99 -5.80 5.73
CA GLU A 481 9.40 -7.10 5.42
C GLU A 481 10.20 -7.93 4.39
N ASP A 482 10.81 -7.26 3.40
CA ASP A 482 11.64 -7.89 2.37
C ASP A 482 12.86 -8.63 2.96
N ARG A 483 13.38 -8.15 4.10
CA ARG A 483 14.51 -8.79 4.82
C ARG A 483 14.08 -10.08 5.51
N ILE A 484 12.86 -10.11 6.03
CA ILE A 484 12.27 -11.29 6.65
C ILE A 484 12.09 -12.36 5.59
N LEU A 485 11.48 -12.02 4.45
CA LEU A 485 11.32 -12.95 3.33
C LEU A 485 12.68 -13.50 2.84
N SER A 486 13.68 -12.62 2.73
CA SER A 486 15.04 -13.02 2.35
C SER A 486 15.63 -14.07 3.31
N PHE A 487 15.47 -13.88 4.62
CA PHE A 487 15.90 -14.85 5.62
C PHE A 487 15.12 -16.17 5.53
N GLU A 488 13.79 -16.10 5.46
CA GLU A 488 12.93 -17.29 5.42
C GLU A 488 13.15 -18.16 4.18
N VAL A 489 13.50 -17.58 3.03
CA VAL A 489 13.87 -18.35 1.84
C VAL A 489 15.12 -19.19 2.06
N VAL A 490 16.16 -18.63 2.67
CA VAL A 490 17.43 -19.34 2.92
C VAL A 490 17.34 -20.33 4.08
N ALA A 491 16.56 -20.00 5.11
CA ALA A 491 16.30 -20.85 6.27
C ALA A 491 15.21 -21.91 6.00
N ARG A 492 14.61 -21.93 4.81
CA ARG A 492 13.48 -22.79 4.49
C ARG A 492 13.78 -24.26 4.76
N LYS A 493 12.87 -24.89 5.51
CA LYS A 493 12.97 -26.28 5.93
C LYS A 493 13.14 -27.24 4.74
N ASP A 494 14.07 -28.17 4.88
CA ASP A 494 14.41 -29.24 3.94
C ASP A 494 14.77 -28.75 2.52
N CYS A 495 15.03 -27.45 2.37
CA CYS A 495 15.37 -26.81 1.11
C CYS A 495 16.81 -26.28 1.14
N LYS A 496 17.34 -25.96 -0.05
CA LYS A 496 18.70 -25.42 -0.23
C LYS A 496 18.70 -24.13 -1.05
N TRP A 497 17.66 -23.31 -0.96
CA TRP A 497 17.54 -22.08 -1.77
C TRP A 497 18.64 -21.06 -1.43
N THR A 498 19.19 -20.42 -2.46
CA THR A 498 20.13 -19.29 -2.34
C THR A 498 19.56 -18.05 -3.02
N MET A 499 20.14 -16.89 -2.71
CA MET A 499 19.83 -15.62 -3.37
C MET A 499 21.04 -15.05 -4.08
N HIS A 500 20.80 -14.34 -5.20
CA HIS A 500 21.86 -13.82 -6.04
C HIS A 500 21.63 -12.39 -6.51
N TYR A 501 22.73 -11.64 -6.58
CA TYR A 501 22.77 -10.31 -7.16
C TYR A 501 23.14 -10.42 -8.64
N VAL A 502 22.35 -9.81 -9.52
CA VAL A 502 22.56 -9.81 -10.97
C VAL A 502 22.91 -8.40 -11.41
N LYS A 503 24.22 -8.12 -11.49
CA LYS A 503 24.74 -6.79 -11.85
C LYS A 503 24.17 -6.24 -13.16
N ASP A 504 24.11 -7.07 -14.20
CA ASP A 504 23.69 -6.65 -15.54
C ASP A 504 22.16 -6.44 -15.66
N ALA A 505 21.40 -6.78 -14.60
CA ALA A 505 19.99 -6.46 -14.50
C ALA A 505 19.82 -5.09 -13.84
N VAL A 506 19.89 -4.00 -14.62
CA VAL A 506 19.88 -2.64 -14.07
C VAL A 506 18.49 -2.01 -14.14
N ALA A 507 18.06 -1.39 -13.04
CA ALA A 507 16.85 -0.58 -12.93
C ALA A 507 17.16 0.81 -12.35
N ARG A 508 16.45 1.84 -12.85
CA ARG A 508 16.55 3.22 -12.38
C ARG A 508 15.30 3.61 -11.60
N THR A 509 15.47 4.26 -10.46
CA THR A 509 14.36 4.73 -9.60
C THR A 509 14.56 6.20 -9.24
N ASP A 510 13.46 6.89 -8.97
CA ASP A 510 13.47 8.20 -8.35
C ASP A 510 13.90 8.11 -6.88
N VAL A 511 14.46 9.21 -6.37
CA VAL A 511 14.94 9.31 -4.99
C VAL A 511 14.51 10.66 -4.39
N PRO A 512 14.43 10.77 -3.05
CA PRO A 512 14.17 12.05 -2.41
C PRO A 512 15.14 13.15 -2.90
N HIS A 513 14.57 14.27 -3.34
CA HIS A 513 15.33 15.42 -3.85
C HIS A 513 15.85 16.35 -2.74
N ASP A 514 15.34 16.20 -1.51
CA ASP A 514 15.60 17.12 -0.41
C ASP A 514 15.94 16.35 0.89
N LEU A 515 16.63 17.01 1.82
CA LEU A 515 17.12 16.38 3.06
C LEU A 515 15.98 15.86 3.95
N VAL A 516 14.82 16.51 3.94
CA VAL A 516 13.69 16.20 4.82
C VAL A 516 12.94 14.95 4.33
N GLY A 517 12.75 14.84 3.02
CA GLY A 517 12.27 13.64 2.35
C GLY A 517 13.22 12.47 2.58
N LEU A 518 14.53 12.72 2.49
CA LEU A 518 15.53 11.69 2.78
C LEU A 518 15.50 11.24 4.25
N ILE A 519 15.39 12.14 5.22
CA ILE A 519 15.22 11.79 6.64
C ILE A 519 14.01 10.89 6.85
N SER A 520 12.88 11.23 6.21
CA SER A 520 11.64 10.46 6.31
C SER A 520 11.80 9.04 5.76
N GLN A 521 12.48 8.89 4.61
CA GLN A 521 12.81 7.58 4.04
C GLN A 521 13.76 6.79 4.95
N ARG A 522 14.80 7.44 5.49
CA ARG A 522 15.85 6.78 6.27
C ARG A 522 15.38 6.33 7.65
N LYS A 523 14.45 7.05 8.27
CA LYS A 523 13.76 6.59 9.50
C LYS A 523 13.28 5.15 9.34
N ARG A 524 12.54 4.90 8.26
CA ARG A 524 11.97 3.59 7.97
C ARG A 524 13.06 2.55 7.70
N TRP A 525 14.00 2.88 6.82
CA TRP A 525 15.02 1.93 6.39
C TRP A 525 15.97 1.53 7.50
N LEU A 526 16.38 2.48 8.35
CA LEU A 526 17.30 2.21 9.46
C LEU A 526 16.61 1.43 10.57
N ASN A 527 15.41 1.84 11.00
CA ASN A 527 14.65 1.09 12.02
C ASN A 527 14.34 -0.32 11.52
N GLY A 528 13.72 -0.45 10.34
CA GLY A 528 13.40 -1.75 9.76
C GLY A 528 14.61 -2.66 9.58
N ALA A 529 15.71 -2.12 9.04
CA ALA A 529 16.94 -2.90 8.87
C ALA A 529 17.55 -3.35 10.20
N PHE A 530 17.57 -2.48 11.22
CA PHE A 530 18.14 -2.82 12.53
C PHE A 530 17.40 -3.99 13.17
N PHE A 531 16.08 -3.92 13.29
CA PHE A 531 15.29 -4.97 13.94
C PHE A 531 15.23 -6.26 13.13
N ALA A 532 15.12 -6.19 11.78
CA ALA A 532 15.17 -7.38 10.93
C ALA A 532 16.55 -8.07 10.94
N THR A 533 17.62 -7.29 11.09
CA THR A 533 18.97 -7.84 11.26
C THR A 533 19.12 -8.55 12.61
N LEU A 534 18.64 -7.96 13.70
CA LEU A 534 18.63 -8.63 15.01
C LEU A 534 17.81 -9.92 14.98
N PHE A 535 16.65 -9.92 14.32
CA PHE A 535 15.86 -11.12 14.09
C PHE A 535 16.64 -12.19 13.34
N SER A 536 17.30 -11.83 12.24
CA SER A 536 18.11 -12.77 11.45
C SER A 536 19.27 -13.34 12.26
N ILE A 537 19.95 -12.50 13.06
CA ILE A 537 21.06 -12.92 13.93
C ILE A 537 20.57 -13.89 15.01
N TRP A 538 19.42 -13.61 15.63
CA TRP A 538 18.82 -14.45 16.66
C TRP A 538 18.37 -15.81 16.11
N ASN A 539 17.80 -15.81 14.91
CA ASN A 539 17.24 -17.01 14.28
C ASN A 539 18.24 -17.77 13.40
N TRP A 540 19.50 -17.32 13.29
CA TRP A 540 20.48 -17.87 12.36
C TRP A 540 20.70 -19.38 12.51
N GLY A 541 20.49 -19.92 13.72
CA GLY A 541 20.50 -21.36 14.00
C GLY A 541 19.63 -22.19 13.04
N ARG A 542 18.50 -21.63 12.58
CA ARG A 542 17.55 -22.28 11.64
C ARG A 542 18.20 -22.64 10.31
N ILE A 543 19.16 -21.84 9.83
CA ILE A 543 19.91 -22.17 8.61
C ILE A 543 20.68 -23.49 8.81
N TYR A 544 21.14 -23.82 10.01
CA TYR A 544 21.83 -25.09 10.26
C TYR A 544 20.88 -26.25 10.54
N SER A 545 19.82 -26.00 11.32
CA SER A 545 18.91 -27.04 11.81
C SER A 545 17.77 -27.39 10.84
N GLU A 546 17.24 -26.43 10.09
CA GLU A 546 16.05 -26.61 9.24
C GLU A 546 16.42 -26.78 7.76
N SER A 547 17.44 -26.08 7.26
CA SER A 547 17.81 -26.15 5.84
C SER A 547 18.67 -27.38 5.49
N ASN A 548 18.58 -27.80 4.23
CA ASN A 548 19.36 -28.90 3.66
C ASN A 548 20.58 -28.40 2.84
N HIS A 549 21.18 -27.27 3.23
CA HIS A 549 22.40 -26.76 2.62
C HIS A 549 23.60 -27.69 2.89
N SER A 550 24.52 -27.78 1.93
CA SER A 550 25.74 -28.57 2.07
C SER A 550 26.64 -28.07 3.21
N PHE A 551 27.49 -28.95 3.73
CA PHE A 551 28.42 -28.58 4.83
C PHE A 551 29.28 -27.36 4.48
N MET A 552 29.82 -27.29 3.26
CA MET A 552 30.64 -26.15 2.82
C MET A 552 29.82 -24.86 2.71
N ARG A 553 28.56 -24.95 2.28
CA ARG A 553 27.65 -23.79 2.26
C ARG A 553 27.33 -23.31 3.68
N LYS A 554 27.08 -24.24 4.61
CA LYS A 554 26.87 -23.92 6.04
C LYS A 554 28.12 -23.27 6.66
N LEU A 555 29.33 -23.75 6.35
CA LEU A 555 30.57 -23.11 6.78
C LEU A 555 30.72 -21.69 6.21
N ALA A 556 30.37 -21.48 4.94
CA ALA A 556 30.38 -20.14 4.34
C ALA A 556 29.37 -19.22 5.05
N PHE A 557 28.16 -19.69 5.36
CA PHE A 557 27.20 -18.93 6.17
C PHE A 557 27.70 -18.60 7.57
N LEU A 558 28.52 -19.45 8.20
CA LEU A 558 29.13 -19.15 9.49
C LEU A 558 30.11 -17.98 9.40
N VAL A 559 30.96 -17.96 8.37
CA VAL A 559 31.88 -16.84 8.13
C VAL A 559 31.09 -15.56 7.87
N PHE A 560 30.04 -15.64 7.05
CA PHE A 560 29.19 -14.50 6.76
C PHE A 560 28.43 -14.01 8.00
N TYR A 561 27.97 -14.92 8.87
CA TYR A 561 27.34 -14.59 10.13
C TYR A 561 28.27 -13.80 11.06
N VAL A 562 29.52 -14.24 11.20
CA VAL A 562 30.52 -13.52 12.01
C VAL A 562 30.78 -12.13 11.42
N TYR A 563 30.95 -12.02 10.10
CA TYR A 563 31.05 -10.72 9.43
C TYR A 563 29.83 -9.84 9.72
N HIS A 564 28.63 -10.39 9.61
CA HIS A 564 27.37 -9.67 9.82
C HIS A 564 27.23 -9.19 11.27
N LEU A 565 27.59 -10.04 12.25
CA LEU A 565 27.59 -9.69 13.67
C LEU A 565 28.56 -8.53 13.96
N LEU A 566 29.80 -8.61 13.46
CA LEU A 566 30.81 -7.56 13.63
C LEU A 566 30.39 -6.26 12.94
N TYR A 567 29.82 -6.36 11.73
CA TYR A 567 29.33 -5.20 10.98
C TYR A 567 28.17 -4.50 11.72
N THR A 568 27.21 -5.26 12.25
CA THR A 568 26.10 -4.70 13.04
C THR A 568 26.57 -4.09 14.35
N ALA A 569 27.50 -4.74 15.06
CA ALA A 569 28.10 -4.16 16.27
C ALA A 569 28.84 -2.85 15.99
N PHE A 570 29.62 -2.79 14.91
CA PHE A 570 30.28 -1.55 14.48
C PHE A 570 29.28 -0.47 14.08
N GLY A 571 28.22 -0.83 13.35
CA GLY A 571 27.14 0.08 12.95
C GLY A 571 26.41 0.70 14.15
N PHE A 572 26.23 -0.06 15.24
CA PHE A 572 25.61 0.44 16.47
C PHE A 572 26.41 1.56 17.15
N PHE A 573 27.75 1.48 17.09
CA PHE A 573 28.69 2.48 17.62
C PHE A 573 29.21 3.47 16.56
N LEU A 574 28.62 3.48 15.36
CA LEU A 574 29.10 4.30 14.25
C LEU A 574 29.12 5.83 14.55
N PRO A 575 28.12 6.43 15.24
CA PRO A 575 28.19 7.84 15.62
C PRO A 575 29.37 8.16 16.54
N ALA A 576 29.62 7.33 17.55
CA ALA A 576 30.77 7.50 18.44
C ALA A 576 32.10 7.33 17.68
N ASN A 577 32.20 6.31 16.82
CA ASN A 577 33.36 6.09 15.97
C ASN A 577 33.65 7.28 15.05
N LEU A 578 32.61 7.85 14.42
CA LEU A 578 32.75 9.02 13.56
C LEU A 578 33.20 10.24 14.37
N TYR A 579 32.59 10.51 15.52
CA TYR A 579 32.99 11.59 16.41
C TYR A 579 34.46 11.47 16.83
N LEU A 580 34.88 10.30 17.32
CA LEU A 580 36.24 10.03 17.77
C LEU A 580 37.25 10.18 16.62
N ALA A 581 36.93 9.68 15.43
CA ALA A 581 37.80 9.82 14.26
C ALA A 581 38.03 11.29 13.91
N LEU A 582 36.95 12.09 13.86
CA LEU A 582 37.03 13.51 13.56
C LEU A 582 37.76 14.29 14.66
N TYR A 583 37.45 14.01 15.93
CA TYR A 583 38.12 14.61 17.08
C TYR A 583 39.63 14.38 17.05
N PHE A 584 40.07 13.12 16.88
CA PHE A 584 41.49 12.79 16.87
C PHE A 584 42.23 13.29 15.64
N ILE A 585 41.58 13.39 14.47
CA ILE A 585 42.19 14.01 13.28
C ILE A 585 42.49 15.49 13.53
N VAL A 586 41.53 16.23 14.09
CA VAL A 586 41.71 17.66 14.41
C VAL A 586 42.75 17.84 15.53
N PHE A 587 42.70 16.99 16.56
CA PHE A 587 43.71 16.96 17.63
C PHE A 587 45.13 16.75 17.07
N GLN A 588 45.33 15.74 16.23
CA GLN A 588 46.65 15.46 15.64
C GLN A 588 47.13 16.57 14.71
N GLY A 589 46.22 17.15 13.93
CA GLY A 589 46.55 18.24 13.02
C GLY A 589 47.07 19.48 13.76
N PHE A 590 46.29 19.97 14.73
CA PHE A 590 46.56 21.26 15.38
C PHE A 590 47.45 21.16 16.63
N GLN A 591 47.28 20.15 17.50
CA GLN A 591 48.04 20.07 18.75
C GLN A 591 49.36 19.29 18.64
N GLN A 592 49.49 18.39 17.66
CA GLN A 592 50.73 17.62 17.45
C GLN A 592 51.62 18.15 16.31
N ASN A 593 51.32 19.35 15.78
CA ASN A 593 51.99 19.98 14.63
C ASN A 593 52.26 19.02 13.45
N ARG A 594 51.25 18.24 13.07
CA ARG A 594 51.35 17.28 11.96
C ARG A 594 50.87 17.84 10.62
N LEU A 595 50.60 19.14 10.57
CA LEU A 595 50.23 19.88 9.37
C LEU A 595 51.51 20.48 8.77
N GLU A 596 52.21 19.77 7.88
CA GLU A 596 53.47 20.27 7.28
C GLU A 596 53.30 21.55 6.43
N PHE A 597 52.07 21.89 6.01
CA PHE A 597 51.78 23.07 5.18
C PHE A 597 51.34 24.31 5.97
N VAL A 598 51.06 24.18 7.27
CA VAL A 598 50.82 25.30 8.21
C VAL A 598 51.64 24.99 9.45
N ASP A 599 52.75 25.71 9.65
CA ASP A 599 53.57 25.50 10.84
C ASP A 599 52.80 25.96 12.08
N THR A 600 52.20 25.00 12.78
CA THR A 600 51.43 25.29 13.99
C THR A 600 52.31 25.59 15.19
N SER A 601 53.64 25.39 15.09
CA SER A 601 54.59 25.70 16.16
C SER A 601 54.74 27.20 16.43
N GLU A 602 54.36 28.05 15.47
CA GLU A 602 54.36 29.51 15.62
C GLU A 602 53.18 30.04 16.45
N TYR A 603 52.15 29.21 16.69
CA TYR A 603 50.95 29.60 17.43
C TYR A 603 51.03 29.19 18.91
N SER A 604 50.43 29.98 19.79
CA SER A 604 50.42 29.67 21.22
C SER A 604 49.54 28.44 21.53
N GLN A 605 49.91 27.66 22.54
CA GLN A 605 49.16 26.47 22.96
C GLN A 605 47.69 26.79 23.27
N THR A 606 47.41 27.96 23.85
CA THR A 606 46.04 28.42 24.12
C THR A 606 45.20 28.55 22.84
N VAL A 607 45.79 28.99 21.72
CA VAL A 607 45.09 29.11 20.44
C VAL A 607 44.80 27.72 19.87
N LEU A 608 45.77 26.81 19.90
CA LEU A 608 45.63 25.44 19.39
C LEU A 608 44.56 24.65 20.19
N ASP A 609 44.60 24.76 21.52
CA ASP A 609 43.60 24.19 22.41
C ASP A 609 42.19 24.75 22.11
N SER A 610 42.09 26.07 21.91
CA SER A 610 40.82 26.73 21.61
C SER A 610 40.17 26.21 20.33
N VAL A 611 40.95 25.94 19.28
CA VAL A 611 40.44 25.38 18.01
C VAL A 611 39.80 24.01 18.23
N VAL A 612 40.50 23.11 18.95
CA VAL A 612 39.99 21.76 19.25
C VAL A 612 38.74 21.83 20.14
N TYR A 613 38.73 22.70 21.15
CA TYR A 613 37.56 22.88 22.02
C TYR A 613 36.35 23.45 21.29
N ILE A 614 36.54 24.44 20.41
CA ILE A 614 35.46 25.01 19.59
C ILE A 614 34.90 23.93 18.65
N TYR A 615 35.77 23.16 17.99
CA TYR A 615 35.35 22.06 17.13
C TYR A 615 34.50 21.04 17.89
N ASN A 616 34.98 20.61 19.07
CA ASN A 616 34.27 19.65 19.91
C ASN A 616 32.92 20.20 20.39
N PHE A 617 32.91 21.44 20.86
CA PHE A 617 31.69 22.12 21.30
C PHE A 617 30.64 22.18 20.18
N VAL A 618 31.04 22.61 18.97
CA VAL A 618 30.13 22.69 17.82
C VAL A 618 29.58 21.32 17.45
N TYR A 619 30.44 20.28 17.43
CA TYR A 619 29.99 18.93 17.07
C TYR A 619 29.00 18.37 18.11
N LEU A 620 29.34 18.42 19.39
CA LEU A 620 28.50 17.91 20.48
C LEU A 620 27.21 18.71 20.61
N PHE A 621 27.26 20.03 20.45
CA PHE A 621 26.07 20.88 20.41
C PHE A 621 25.16 20.49 19.23
N GLY A 622 25.73 20.22 18.06
CA GLY A 622 24.99 19.69 16.91
C GLY A 622 24.27 18.37 17.20
N LEU A 623 24.96 17.42 17.86
CA LEU A 623 24.33 16.15 18.27
C LEU A 623 23.18 16.37 19.28
N LEU A 624 23.39 17.23 20.28
CA LEU A 624 22.38 17.57 21.27
C LEU A 624 21.15 18.20 20.61
N MET A 625 21.36 19.15 19.70
CA MET A 625 20.30 19.79 18.91
C MET A 625 19.49 18.75 18.12
N LEU A 626 20.14 17.76 17.51
CA LEU A 626 19.45 16.70 16.77
C LEU A 626 18.60 15.81 17.68
N ILE A 627 19.08 15.48 18.89
CA ILE A 627 18.30 14.71 19.86
C ILE A 627 17.07 15.51 20.29
N ILE A 628 17.24 16.79 20.63
CA ILE A 628 16.14 17.67 21.07
C ILE A 628 15.10 17.82 19.97
N ILE A 629 15.52 18.10 18.73
CA ILE A 629 14.60 18.32 17.61
C ILE A 629 13.98 17.00 17.15
N GLY A 630 14.73 15.90 17.18
CA GLY A 630 14.24 14.57 16.82
C GLY A 630 13.15 14.08 17.77
N LEU A 631 13.15 14.54 19.03
CA LEU A 631 12.10 14.27 20.01
C LEU A 631 10.92 15.24 19.80
N GLY A 632 9.89 14.77 19.11
CA GLY A 632 8.57 15.41 19.08
C GLY A 632 8.31 16.41 17.95
N ASN A 633 9.31 16.79 17.15
CA ASN A 633 9.10 17.69 16.00
C ASN A 633 9.17 16.95 14.66
N ASN A 634 8.20 17.21 13.78
CA ASN A 634 8.26 16.73 12.41
C ASN A 634 9.36 17.50 11.65
N PRO A 635 10.27 16.81 10.92
CA PRO A 635 11.28 17.43 10.07
C PRO A 635 10.72 18.44 9.07
N LYS A 636 9.46 18.27 8.65
CA LYS A 636 8.76 19.21 7.76
C LYS A 636 8.54 20.58 8.38
N HIS A 637 8.41 20.68 9.70
CA HIS A 637 8.25 21.96 10.41
C HIS A 637 9.60 22.59 10.75
N MET A 638 10.64 21.77 10.96
CA MET A 638 11.98 22.22 11.37
C MET A 638 13.02 22.11 10.24
N LYS A 639 12.60 22.28 8.98
CA LYS A 639 13.46 22.05 7.80
C LYS A 639 14.76 22.83 7.89
N LEU A 640 14.67 24.14 8.19
CA LEU A 640 15.82 25.04 8.22
C LEU A 640 16.89 24.56 9.22
N THR A 641 16.48 24.04 10.37
CA THR A 641 17.41 23.56 11.39
C THR A 641 18.13 22.28 10.98
N TYR A 642 17.42 21.34 10.34
CA TYR A 642 18.06 20.14 9.78
C TYR A 642 19.07 20.49 8.67
N TYR A 643 18.72 21.44 7.80
CA TYR A 643 19.65 21.94 6.78
C TYR A 643 20.86 22.64 7.40
N PHE A 644 20.65 23.47 8.43
CA PHE A 644 21.74 24.16 9.13
C PHE A 644 22.71 23.18 9.79
N VAL A 645 22.20 22.23 10.59
CA VAL A 645 23.03 21.23 11.27
C VAL A 645 23.74 20.33 10.25
N GLY A 646 23.05 19.91 9.18
CA GLY A 646 23.64 19.15 8.09
C GLY A 646 24.76 19.90 7.37
N ALA A 647 24.60 21.20 7.12
CA ALA A 647 25.63 22.04 6.51
C ALA A 647 26.85 22.20 7.43
N VAL A 648 26.64 22.48 8.72
CA VAL A 648 27.71 22.58 9.73
C VAL A 648 28.51 21.28 9.77
N PHE A 649 27.84 20.14 9.90
CA PHE A 649 28.52 18.85 9.88
C PHE A 649 29.25 18.56 8.56
N GLY A 650 28.67 18.95 7.43
CA GLY A 650 29.33 18.79 6.13
C GLY A 650 30.61 19.61 6.01
N VAL A 651 30.59 20.87 6.47
CA VAL A 651 31.79 21.72 6.52
C VAL A 651 32.84 21.10 7.45
N MET A 652 32.45 20.67 8.65
CA MET A 652 33.37 20.03 9.59
C MET A 652 34.01 18.76 9.00
N MET A 653 33.22 17.93 8.31
CA MET A 653 33.71 16.72 7.65
C MET A 653 34.71 17.04 6.54
N MET A 654 34.42 18.05 5.70
CA MET A 654 35.33 18.47 4.63
C MET A 654 36.64 19.04 5.19
N LEU A 655 36.58 19.91 6.20
CA LEU A 655 37.77 20.45 6.86
C LEU A 655 38.62 19.34 7.50
N SER A 656 37.98 18.41 8.21
CA SER A 656 38.68 17.28 8.85
C SER A 656 39.29 16.34 7.82
N SER A 657 38.61 16.12 6.69
CA SER A 657 39.15 15.32 5.59
C SER A 657 40.39 15.97 4.96
N LEU A 658 40.41 17.30 4.81
CA LEU A 658 41.58 18.04 4.34
C LEU A 658 42.75 17.95 5.33
N VAL A 659 42.48 18.09 6.63
CA VAL A 659 43.48 17.89 7.70
C VAL A 659 44.03 16.46 7.66
N GLY A 660 43.16 15.45 7.54
CA GLY A 660 43.54 14.05 7.43
C GLY A 660 44.41 13.75 6.21
N LEU A 661 44.10 14.34 5.06
CA LEU A 661 44.96 14.26 3.86
C LEU A 661 46.32 14.89 4.11
N GLY A 662 46.36 16.07 4.76
CA GLY A 662 47.60 16.72 5.17
C GLY A 662 48.49 15.82 6.03
N ILE A 663 47.92 15.24 7.08
CA ILE A 663 48.62 14.30 7.98
C ILE A 663 49.11 13.07 7.20
N PHE A 664 48.30 12.55 6.28
CA PHE A 664 48.66 11.39 5.47
C PHE A 664 49.89 11.66 4.58
N PHE A 665 49.95 12.81 3.90
CA PHE A 665 51.10 13.18 3.06
C PHE A 665 52.36 13.53 3.88
N SER A 666 52.18 14.01 5.11
CA SER A 666 53.26 14.33 6.04
C SER A 666 53.88 13.08 6.71
N THR A 667 53.15 11.97 6.73
CA THR A 667 53.62 10.73 7.37
C THR A 667 54.45 9.91 6.36
N PRO A 668 55.62 9.38 6.74
CA PRO A 668 56.41 8.51 5.86
C PRO A 668 55.56 7.36 5.29
N ALA A 669 55.60 7.22 3.97
CA ALA A 669 54.82 6.22 3.25
C ALA A 669 55.36 4.81 3.54
N THR A 670 54.79 4.15 4.55
CA THR A 670 55.03 2.72 4.82
C THR A 670 54.09 1.85 3.99
N ILE A 671 54.48 0.60 3.72
CA ILE A 671 53.62 -0.36 3.02
C ILE A 671 52.27 -0.52 3.76
N ASN A 672 52.31 -0.59 5.09
CA ASN A 672 51.11 -0.73 5.91
C ASN A 672 50.16 0.46 5.78
N SER A 673 50.66 1.70 5.81
CA SER A 673 49.81 2.89 5.66
C SER A 673 49.21 3.01 4.26
N ILE A 674 49.94 2.62 3.22
CA ILE A 674 49.41 2.57 1.84
C ILE A 674 48.30 1.52 1.73
N VAL A 675 48.52 0.30 2.23
CA VAL A 675 47.54 -0.78 2.18
C VAL A 675 46.26 -0.41 2.93
N VAL A 676 46.39 0.14 4.15
CA VAL A 676 45.24 0.60 4.93
C VAL A 676 44.48 1.69 4.18
N SER A 677 45.14 2.71 3.62
CA SER A 677 44.45 3.76 2.85
C SER A 677 43.71 3.22 1.61
N ILE A 678 44.31 2.27 0.90
CA ILE A 678 43.66 1.59 -0.23
C ILE A 678 42.42 0.83 0.25
N LEU A 679 42.49 0.11 1.36
CA LEU A 679 41.36 -0.66 1.89
C LEU A 679 40.27 0.23 2.53
N THR A 680 40.62 1.40 3.04
CA THR A 680 39.65 2.32 3.67
C THR A 680 38.90 3.17 2.63
N VAL A 681 39.61 3.73 1.65
CA VAL A 681 39.04 4.66 0.63
C VAL A 681 39.19 4.12 -0.79
N GLY A 682 40.36 3.57 -1.13
CA GLY A 682 40.65 3.05 -2.47
C GLY A 682 39.70 1.94 -2.93
N VAL A 683 39.12 1.17 -2.00
CA VAL A 683 38.16 0.10 -2.24
C VAL A 683 36.97 0.54 -3.09
N TYR A 684 36.47 1.77 -2.88
CA TYR A 684 35.34 2.31 -3.63
C TYR A 684 35.69 2.51 -5.11
N PHE A 685 36.93 2.92 -5.38
CA PHE A 685 37.45 3.12 -6.74
C PHE A 685 37.85 1.79 -7.39
N ILE A 686 38.48 0.88 -6.65
CA ILE A 686 38.87 -0.44 -7.16
C ILE A 686 37.63 -1.28 -7.48
N GLY A 687 36.68 -1.37 -6.56
CA GLY A 687 35.43 -2.11 -6.78
C GLY A 687 34.64 -1.56 -7.97
N SER A 688 34.51 -0.24 -8.07
CA SER A 688 33.86 0.37 -9.23
C SER A 688 34.67 0.22 -10.53
N ALA A 689 36.00 0.16 -10.49
CA ALA A 689 36.85 -0.10 -11.65
C ALA A 689 36.66 -1.52 -12.20
N LEU A 690 36.64 -2.52 -11.32
CA LEU A 690 36.33 -3.91 -11.69
C LEU A 690 34.97 -4.01 -12.40
N HIS A 691 34.04 -3.14 -12.02
CA HIS A 691 32.69 -3.10 -12.58
C HIS A 691 32.51 -2.10 -13.73
N GLY A 692 33.53 -1.33 -14.12
CA GLY A 692 33.42 -0.32 -15.20
C GLY A 692 32.61 0.93 -14.82
N GLU A 693 32.43 1.20 -13.53
CA GLU A 693 31.51 2.24 -13.01
C GLU A 693 32.23 3.39 -12.26
N VAL A 694 33.56 3.53 -12.42
CA VAL A 694 34.39 4.51 -11.67
C VAL A 694 33.88 5.94 -11.79
N HIS A 695 33.43 6.34 -12.98
CA HIS A 695 32.97 7.70 -13.24
C HIS A 695 31.79 8.11 -12.34
N HIS A 696 30.91 7.17 -11.97
CA HIS A 696 29.83 7.43 -11.02
C HIS A 696 30.38 7.78 -9.63
N ILE A 697 31.33 6.98 -9.14
CA ILE A 697 31.95 7.15 -7.82
C ILE A 697 32.77 8.43 -7.78
N PHE A 698 33.61 8.67 -8.79
CA PHE A 698 34.48 9.84 -8.87
C PHE A 698 33.68 11.16 -8.85
N MET A 699 32.62 11.28 -9.67
CA MET A 699 31.83 12.52 -9.77
C MET A 699 30.99 12.81 -8.51
N THR A 700 30.67 11.79 -7.71
CA THR A 700 29.81 11.93 -6.53
C THR A 700 30.54 11.78 -5.19
N PHE A 701 31.86 11.49 -5.22
CA PHE A 701 32.68 11.24 -4.02
C PHE A 701 32.65 12.40 -3.02
N THR A 702 32.82 13.64 -3.49
CA THR A 702 32.81 14.83 -2.64
C THR A 702 31.45 15.04 -1.98
N HIS A 703 30.36 14.89 -2.75
CA HIS A 703 28.99 15.02 -2.24
C HIS A 703 28.73 14.01 -1.13
N TYR A 704 29.05 12.74 -1.35
CA TYR A 704 28.87 11.69 -0.35
C TYR A 704 29.76 11.95 0.88
N THR A 705 31.03 12.27 0.69
CA THR A 705 31.98 12.52 1.78
C THR A 705 31.48 13.62 2.71
N ALA A 706 31.01 14.75 2.16
CA ALA A 706 30.45 15.83 2.95
C ALA A 706 29.17 15.41 3.71
N LEU A 707 28.34 14.54 3.14
CA LEU A 707 27.10 14.09 3.78
C LEU A 707 27.30 12.92 4.76
N ILE A 708 28.50 12.33 4.90
CA ILE A 708 28.75 11.19 5.82
C ILE A 708 28.20 11.45 7.24
N PRO A 709 28.43 12.61 7.90
CA PRO A 709 27.87 12.83 9.22
C PRO A 709 26.35 12.99 9.22
N SER A 710 25.73 13.41 8.12
CA SER A 710 24.27 13.40 7.99
C SER A 710 23.75 11.96 7.93
N PHE A 711 24.42 11.08 7.17
CA PHE A 711 24.10 9.66 7.13
C PHE A 711 24.25 8.97 8.48
N VAL A 712 25.31 9.30 9.22
CA VAL A 712 25.64 8.66 10.49
C VAL A 712 24.87 9.27 11.66
N ASN A 713 24.86 10.60 11.80
CA ASN A 713 24.27 11.27 12.97
C ASN A 713 22.80 11.61 12.73
N ILE A 714 22.48 12.43 11.72
CA ILE A 714 21.12 12.96 11.52
C ILE A 714 20.13 11.82 11.33
N PHE A 715 20.41 10.91 10.39
CA PHE A 715 19.47 9.84 10.07
C PHE A 715 19.34 8.85 11.23
N THR A 716 20.44 8.42 11.84
CA THR A 716 20.39 7.46 12.96
C THR A 716 19.70 8.05 14.18
N ILE A 717 20.07 9.26 14.62
CA ILE A 717 19.44 9.93 15.77
C ILE A 717 17.94 10.08 15.53
N TYR A 718 17.54 10.62 14.36
CA TYR A 718 16.13 10.80 14.05
C TYR A 718 15.36 9.46 14.02
N SER A 719 15.98 8.39 13.52
CA SER A 719 15.39 7.05 13.48
C SER A 719 15.12 6.50 14.89
N PHE A 720 16.11 6.56 15.78
CA PHE A 720 15.97 6.13 17.19
C PHE A 720 15.01 7.01 17.99
N CYS A 721 14.94 8.32 17.71
CA CYS A 721 13.96 9.23 18.32
C CYS A 721 12.51 8.94 17.89
N ASN A 722 12.29 8.15 16.83
CA ASN A 722 10.97 7.91 16.23
C ASN A 722 10.65 6.41 16.07
N LEU A 723 11.13 5.56 16.99
CA LEU A 723 10.83 4.12 17.01
C LEU A 723 9.36 3.76 17.27
N GLN A 724 8.63 4.64 17.93
CA GLN A 724 7.19 4.53 18.16
C GLN A 724 6.39 4.75 16.87
N ASP A 725 6.97 5.47 15.91
CA ASP A 725 6.31 5.84 14.67
C ASP A 725 6.52 4.76 13.60
N LEU A 726 5.62 3.79 13.64
CA LEU A 726 5.49 2.75 12.62
C LEU A 726 4.70 3.21 11.39
N SER A 727 4.34 4.50 11.29
CA SER A 727 3.65 4.99 10.11
C SER A 727 4.51 4.75 8.88
N TRP A 728 3.91 4.01 7.97
CA TRP A 728 4.39 3.78 6.63
C TRP A 728 3.74 4.81 5.71
N GLY A 729 4.13 4.82 4.44
CA GLY A 729 3.30 5.35 3.35
C GLY A 729 1.87 4.77 3.28
N THR A 730 1.46 3.92 4.22
CA THR A 730 0.11 3.42 4.43
C THR A 730 -0.61 4.27 5.48
N LYS A 731 -0.95 5.53 5.12
CA LYS A 731 -2.06 6.24 5.79
C LYS A 731 -3.27 5.29 5.82
N GLY A 732 -3.70 4.66 6.91
CA GLY A 732 -4.89 3.80 6.75
C GLY A 732 -5.26 2.86 7.88
N LEU A 733 -4.36 2.52 8.81
CA LEU A 733 -4.74 1.64 9.92
C LEU A 733 -5.51 2.35 11.05
N HIS A 734 -6.08 3.55 10.81
CA HIS A 734 -6.65 4.36 11.89
C HIS A 734 -8.09 4.85 11.71
N ASP A 735 -8.73 4.67 10.55
CA ASP A 735 -10.10 5.10 10.37
C ASP A 735 -10.94 3.93 9.85
N ASP A 736 -11.51 3.16 10.76
CA ASP A 736 -12.49 2.11 10.41
C ASP A 736 -13.86 2.78 10.18
N PRO A 737 -14.31 2.96 8.92
CA PRO A 737 -15.56 3.68 8.62
C PRO A 737 -16.80 2.87 9.02
N LEU A 738 -16.63 1.57 9.30
CA LEU A 738 -17.69 0.65 9.72
C LEU A 738 -18.31 1.05 11.07
N LEU A 739 -17.58 1.78 11.93
CA LEU A 739 -18.09 2.34 13.18
C LEU A 739 -18.97 3.59 12.96
N ALA A 740 -18.79 4.31 11.86
CA ALA A 740 -19.63 5.46 11.50
C ALA A 740 -20.89 5.04 10.73
N ALA A 741 -20.82 3.95 9.96
CA ALA A 741 -21.94 3.46 9.14
C ALA A 741 -23.04 2.73 9.94
N SER A 742 -22.79 2.35 11.20
CA SER A 742 -23.81 1.71 12.07
C SER A 742 -24.82 2.68 12.69
N LEU A 743 -24.88 3.94 12.25
CA LEU A 743 -25.65 5.00 12.91
C LEU A 743 -26.89 5.51 12.19
N ASP A 744 -27.32 4.91 11.08
CA ASP A 744 -28.59 5.27 10.42
C ASP A 744 -29.52 4.07 10.25
N GLU A 745 -29.93 3.48 11.37
CA GLU A 745 -31.12 2.63 11.40
C GLU A 745 -32.14 3.18 12.39
N THR A 746 -33.17 3.83 11.85
CA THR A 746 -34.44 4.08 12.53
C THR A 746 -35.20 2.75 12.65
N GLU A 747 -34.71 1.85 13.52
CA GLU A 747 -35.41 0.61 13.85
C GLU A 747 -36.35 0.81 15.05
N LYS A 748 -37.61 0.43 14.85
CA LYS A 748 -38.66 0.35 15.87
C LYS A 748 -38.41 -0.84 16.80
N GLY A 749 -37.45 -0.71 17.71
CA GLY A 749 -37.24 -1.61 18.85
C GLY A 749 -37.71 -0.98 20.17
N ASP A 750 -37.96 -1.79 21.19
CA ASP A 750 -38.30 -1.31 22.54
C ASP A 750 -37.20 -0.36 23.08
N PHE A 751 -37.58 0.75 23.70
CA PHE A 751 -36.69 1.88 24.06
C PHE A 751 -35.48 1.43 24.93
N LYS A 752 -35.65 0.35 25.70
CA LYS A 752 -34.61 -0.24 26.54
C LYS A 752 -33.49 -0.93 25.75
N ASP A 753 -33.80 -1.58 24.62
CA ASP A 753 -32.80 -2.28 23.80
C ASP A 753 -31.91 -1.31 23.02
N VAL A 754 -32.46 -0.18 22.61
CA VAL A 754 -31.71 0.91 21.97
C VAL A 754 -30.71 1.52 22.95
N ILE A 755 -31.12 1.76 24.20
CA ILE A 755 -30.22 2.27 25.26
C ILE A 755 -29.13 1.26 25.61
N ALA A 756 -29.47 -0.04 25.70
CA ALA A 756 -28.51 -1.10 25.98
C ALA A 756 -27.46 -1.21 24.86
N LYS A 757 -27.87 -1.17 23.58
CA LYS A 757 -26.95 -1.16 22.43
C LYS A 757 -26.07 0.09 22.41
N ARG A 758 -26.61 1.28 22.72
CA ARG A 758 -25.83 2.53 22.77
C ARG A 758 -24.78 2.50 23.89
N ARG A 759 -25.14 2.01 25.09
CA ARG A 759 -24.19 1.81 26.19
C ARG A 759 -23.10 0.79 25.85
N ALA A 760 -23.46 -0.34 25.23
CA ALA A 760 -22.49 -1.35 24.80
C ALA A 760 -21.53 -0.80 23.72
N MET A 761 -22.02 0.07 22.82
CA MET A 761 -21.18 0.73 21.82
C MET A 761 -20.24 1.76 22.46
N GLU A 762 -20.72 2.58 23.40
CA GLU A 762 -19.90 3.52 24.17
C GLU A 762 -18.83 2.82 25.00
N GLU A 763 -19.16 1.68 25.61
CA GLU A 763 -18.22 0.85 26.37
C GLU A 763 -17.12 0.27 25.48
N ARG A 764 -17.48 -0.26 24.29
CA ARG A 764 -16.49 -0.68 23.28
C ARG A 764 -15.57 0.46 22.84
N ARG A 765 -16.13 1.65 22.57
CA ARG A 765 -15.33 2.84 22.21
C ARG A 765 -14.36 3.23 23.31
N ARG A 766 -14.78 3.13 24.57
CA ARG A 766 -13.91 3.39 25.73
C ARG A 766 -12.80 2.36 25.84
N GLU A 767 -13.11 1.07 25.69
CA GLU A 767 -12.12 0.00 25.70
C GLU A 767 -11.11 0.16 24.54
N GLU A 768 -11.56 0.47 23.33
CA GLU A 768 -10.69 0.71 22.18
C GLU A 768 -9.77 1.92 22.38
N LYS A 769 -10.32 3.02 22.92
CA LYS A 769 -9.53 4.21 23.27
C LYS A 769 -8.46 3.88 24.33
N GLU A 770 -8.83 3.15 25.37
CA GLU A 770 -7.91 2.71 26.42
C GLU A 770 -6.83 1.77 25.87
N ARG A 771 -7.19 0.85 24.98
CA ARG A 771 -6.24 -0.03 24.27
C ARG A 771 -5.26 0.79 23.42
N LEU A 772 -5.75 1.75 22.65
CA LEU A 772 -4.92 2.63 21.81
C LEU A 772 -3.97 3.51 22.64
N GLU A 773 -4.45 4.06 23.74
CA GLU A 773 -3.63 4.84 24.68
C GLU A 773 -2.54 3.97 25.33
N ASN A 774 -2.89 2.77 25.80
CA ASN A 774 -1.94 1.82 26.38
C ASN A 774 -0.89 1.37 25.37
N ARG A 775 -1.30 1.08 24.13
CA ARG A 775 -0.39 0.80 23.02
C ARG A 775 0.56 1.97 22.81
N THR A 776 0.06 3.20 22.69
CA THR A 776 0.88 4.39 22.46
C THR A 776 1.93 4.55 23.57
N LYS A 777 1.53 4.42 24.84
CA LYS A 777 2.44 4.47 25.99
C LYS A 777 3.52 3.37 25.92
N ASN A 778 3.14 2.14 25.58
CA ASN A 778 4.09 1.03 25.44
C ASN A 778 5.13 1.30 24.35
N PHE A 779 4.69 1.83 23.21
CA PHE A 779 5.56 2.19 22.09
C PHE A 779 6.50 3.37 22.41
N GLU A 780 6.00 4.38 23.10
CA GLU A 780 6.80 5.51 23.56
C GLU A 780 7.82 5.11 24.63
N ALA A 781 7.44 4.24 25.58
CA ALA A 781 8.35 3.69 26.58
C ALA A 781 9.45 2.85 25.92
N PHE A 782 9.08 2.01 24.94
CA PHE A 782 10.05 1.25 24.14
C PHE A 782 11.03 2.15 23.42
N ARG A 783 10.55 3.19 22.72
CA ARG A 783 11.40 4.21 22.08
C ARG A 783 12.38 4.79 23.10
N THR A 784 11.87 5.31 24.21
CA THR A 784 12.70 6.00 25.22
C THR A 784 13.79 5.08 25.77
N ASN A 785 13.46 3.83 26.11
CA ASN A 785 14.43 2.88 26.66
C ASN A 785 15.54 2.53 25.66
N ILE A 786 15.17 2.26 24.40
CA ILE A 786 16.14 1.92 23.35
C ILE A 786 17.00 3.13 22.98
N LEU A 787 16.39 4.31 22.83
CA LEU A 787 17.11 5.56 22.54
C LEU A 787 18.14 5.87 23.63
N LEU A 788 17.74 5.80 24.91
CA LEU A 788 18.65 6.04 26.03
C LEU A 788 19.77 5.00 26.06
N THR A 789 19.45 3.71 25.89
CA THR A 789 20.46 2.64 25.86
C THR A 789 21.47 2.86 24.75
N TRP A 790 21.01 3.20 23.54
CA TRP A 790 21.87 3.48 22.39
C TRP A 790 22.70 4.76 22.55
N ALA A 791 22.10 5.85 23.04
CA ALA A 791 22.79 7.11 23.24
C ALA A 791 23.85 7.02 24.36
N PHE A 792 23.50 6.43 25.51
CA PHE A 792 24.44 6.25 26.61
C PHE A 792 25.55 5.26 26.28
N SER A 793 25.28 4.18 25.56
CA SER A 793 26.34 3.25 25.15
C SER A 793 27.34 3.91 24.20
N ASN A 794 26.88 4.72 23.23
CA ASN A 794 27.76 5.52 22.36
C ASN A 794 28.56 6.56 23.16
N LEU A 795 27.92 7.25 24.12
CA LEU A 795 28.58 8.23 24.98
C LEU A 795 29.65 7.57 25.87
N ILE A 796 29.31 6.48 26.55
CA ILE A 796 30.23 5.73 27.42
C ILE A 796 31.40 5.21 26.59
N PHE A 797 31.15 4.68 25.40
CA PHE A 797 32.21 4.23 24.49
C PHE A 797 33.14 5.39 24.11
N ALA A 798 32.60 6.55 23.72
CA ALA A 798 33.40 7.73 23.39
C ALA A 798 34.25 8.22 24.57
N LEU A 799 33.64 8.34 25.76
CA LEU A 799 34.34 8.76 26.97
C LEU A 799 35.41 7.76 27.39
N PHE A 800 35.13 6.46 27.28
CA PHE A 800 36.09 5.40 27.56
C PHE A 800 37.32 5.52 26.66
N ILE A 801 37.12 5.70 25.34
CA ILE A 801 38.24 5.87 24.42
C ILE A 801 39.02 7.15 24.72
N VAL A 802 38.35 8.29 24.92
CA VAL A 802 39.05 9.56 25.21
C VAL A 802 39.84 9.50 26.52
N TYR A 803 39.37 8.76 27.54
CA TYR A 803 40.05 8.67 28.83
C TYR A 803 41.15 7.60 28.87
N PHE A 804 40.93 6.45 28.24
CA PHE A 804 41.82 5.29 28.36
C PHE A 804 42.72 5.04 27.14
N ALA A 805 42.50 5.71 26.01
CA ALA A 805 43.26 5.49 24.78
C ALA A 805 43.72 6.79 24.12
N ASP A 806 45.00 6.80 23.72
CA ASP A 806 45.56 7.90 22.95
C ASP A 806 45.23 7.78 21.45
N SER A 807 45.29 8.89 20.74
CA SER A 807 45.08 8.95 19.28
C SER A 807 46.02 8.02 18.50
N SER A 808 47.23 7.79 19.03
CA SER A 808 48.24 6.86 18.46
C SER A 808 47.85 5.39 18.57
N THR A 809 46.93 5.03 19.48
CA THR A 809 46.47 3.66 19.69
C THR A 809 45.12 3.43 19.03
N TYR A 810 44.16 4.33 19.26
CA TYR A 810 42.79 4.14 18.79
C TYR A 810 42.65 4.26 17.27
N MET A 811 43.28 5.28 16.66
CA MET A 811 43.13 5.54 15.22
C MET A 811 43.64 4.39 14.35
N PRO A 812 44.83 3.80 14.60
CA PRO A 812 45.25 2.61 13.86
C PRO A 812 44.30 1.43 14.02
N ILE A 813 43.78 1.16 15.22
CA ILE A 813 42.82 0.07 15.45
C ILE A 813 41.55 0.31 14.64
N LEU A 814 40.99 1.53 14.69
CA LEU A 814 39.79 1.90 13.94
C LEU A 814 40.02 1.73 12.43
N TYR A 815 41.14 2.25 11.90
CA TYR A 815 41.44 2.13 10.47
C TYR A 815 41.68 0.69 10.03
N ILE A 816 42.40 -0.11 10.83
CA ILE A 816 42.61 -1.54 10.54
C ILE A 816 41.27 -2.29 10.56
N PHE A 817 40.38 -1.97 11.51
CA PHE A 817 39.06 -2.59 11.59
C PHE A 817 38.21 -2.24 10.36
N VAL A 818 38.12 -0.95 9.99
CA VAL A 818 37.41 -0.50 8.79
C VAL A 818 38.02 -1.11 7.53
N ALA A 819 39.35 -1.12 7.41
CA ALA A 819 40.06 -1.75 6.32
C ALA A 819 39.78 -3.26 6.24
N SER A 820 39.65 -3.94 7.38
CA SER A 820 39.32 -5.38 7.43
C SER A 820 37.91 -5.66 6.92
N LEU A 821 36.91 -4.89 7.36
CA LEU A 821 35.53 -4.99 6.85
C LEU A 821 35.47 -4.70 5.35
N ASN A 822 36.12 -3.62 4.90
CA ASN A 822 36.18 -3.28 3.49
C ASN A 822 36.98 -4.28 2.66
N SER A 823 38.00 -4.94 3.22
CA SER A 823 38.69 -6.03 2.53
C SER A 823 37.77 -7.20 2.27
N CYS A 824 36.90 -7.55 3.24
CA CYS A 824 35.89 -8.60 3.05
C CYS A 824 34.95 -8.22 1.91
N ARG A 825 34.44 -6.98 1.92
CA ARG A 825 33.59 -6.43 0.85
C ARG A 825 34.29 -6.46 -0.51
N LEU A 826 35.56 -6.09 -0.58
CA LEU A 826 36.36 -6.13 -1.81
C LEU A 826 36.59 -7.56 -2.31
N LEU A 827 36.92 -8.49 -1.41
CA LEU A 827 37.08 -9.91 -1.75
C LEU A 827 35.77 -10.51 -2.29
N GLY A 828 34.63 -10.14 -1.69
CA GLY A 828 33.31 -10.47 -2.20
C GLY A 828 33.04 -9.87 -3.59
N CYS A 829 33.37 -8.61 -3.80
CA CYS A 829 33.30 -7.94 -5.10
C CYS A 829 34.15 -8.65 -6.17
N ILE A 830 35.42 -8.97 -5.86
CA ILE A 830 36.32 -9.71 -6.75
C ILE A 830 35.77 -11.12 -7.01
N GLY A 831 35.33 -11.84 -5.98
CA GLY A 831 34.76 -13.17 -6.10
C GLY A 831 33.52 -13.21 -6.99
N HIS A 832 32.63 -12.23 -6.83
CA HIS A 832 31.44 -12.07 -7.66
C HIS A 832 31.81 -11.71 -9.10
N TRP A 833 32.77 -10.82 -9.30
CA TRP A 833 33.29 -10.47 -10.63
C TRP A 833 33.88 -11.69 -11.35
N ILE A 834 34.70 -12.50 -10.64
CA ILE A 834 35.24 -13.76 -11.16
C ILE A 834 34.10 -14.70 -11.53
N TYR A 835 33.10 -14.88 -10.65
CA TYR A 835 31.94 -15.73 -10.89
C TYR A 835 31.17 -15.34 -12.16
N ILE A 836 30.97 -14.04 -12.41
CA ILE A 836 30.30 -13.55 -13.63
C ILE A 836 31.12 -13.84 -14.89
N HIS A 837 32.45 -13.70 -14.84
CA HIS A 837 33.31 -13.74 -16.03
C HIS A 837 33.96 -15.11 -16.31
N THR A 838 33.93 -16.07 -15.38
CA THR A 838 34.53 -17.39 -15.55
C THR A 838 33.48 -18.49 -15.73
N THR A 839 33.26 -18.90 -16.99
CA THR A 839 32.30 -19.95 -17.35
C THR A 839 32.60 -21.29 -16.66
N GLY A 840 33.87 -21.69 -16.58
CA GLY A 840 34.28 -22.95 -15.93
C GLY A 840 34.15 -22.95 -14.40
N LEU A 841 34.21 -21.79 -13.74
CA LEU A 841 34.04 -21.67 -12.29
C LEU A 841 32.55 -21.63 -11.94
N ARG A 842 31.76 -20.92 -12.74
CA ARG A 842 30.30 -20.99 -12.73
C ARG A 842 29.82 -22.44 -12.87
N ASP A 843 30.36 -23.19 -13.83
CA ASP A 843 29.91 -24.55 -14.13
C ASP A 843 30.42 -25.63 -13.16
N ARG A 844 31.47 -25.33 -12.37
CA ARG A 844 31.96 -26.19 -11.27
C ARG A 844 31.31 -25.89 -9.93
N VAL A 845 30.93 -24.63 -9.67
CA VAL A 845 30.18 -24.21 -8.47
C VAL A 845 28.71 -24.57 -8.60
N LEU A 846 28.19 -24.61 -9.83
CA LEU A 846 26.95 -25.32 -10.17
C LEU A 846 27.21 -26.81 -9.92
N ASP A 847 26.77 -27.27 -8.75
CA ASP A 847 26.77 -28.68 -8.41
C ASP A 847 26.03 -29.44 -9.52
N LYS A 848 26.78 -30.09 -10.42
CA LYS A 848 26.24 -31.13 -11.29
C LYS A 848 25.94 -32.41 -10.51
N SER A 849 26.18 -32.42 -9.19
CA SER A 849 25.80 -33.51 -8.30
C SER A 849 24.43 -33.26 -7.67
N GLU A 850 23.50 -34.13 -8.05
CA GLU A 850 22.43 -34.70 -7.22
C GLU A 850 21.92 -33.83 -6.06
N CYS A 851 20.88 -33.03 -6.31
CA CYS A 851 19.77 -32.76 -5.38
C CYS A 851 18.79 -31.81 -6.07
N GLY A 852 17.52 -32.13 -6.32
CA GLY A 852 16.77 -33.28 -5.83
C GLY A 852 16.59 -34.38 -6.85
N ASN A 853 16.34 -35.59 -6.35
CA ASN A 853 15.30 -36.43 -6.92
C ASN A 853 14.00 -35.61 -6.99
N GLY A 854 13.87 -34.81 -8.03
CA GLY A 854 12.60 -34.54 -8.68
C GLY A 854 12.09 -35.84 -9.29
N THR A 855 11.85 -36.85 -8.44
CA THR A 855 10.81 -37.84 -8.67
C THR A 855 9.44 -37.33 -8.23
N GLY A 856 9.35 -36.09 -7.76
CA GLY A 856 8.45 -35.21 -8.48
C GLY A 856 9.07 -35.00 -9.85
N ARG A 857 8.96 -35.95 -10.81
CA ARG A 857 7.85 -35.86 -11.76
C ARG A 857 7.28 -34.45 -11.59
N TYR A 858 7.51 -33.55 -12.56
CA TYR A 858 6.38 -32.69 -12.95
C TYR A 858 5.20 -33.61 -12.77
N PRO A 859 4.26 -33.32 -11.87
CA PRO A 859 3.05 -34.07 -11.95
C PRO A 859 2.56 -33.52 -13.31
N GLN A 860 2.88 -34.27 -14.39
CA GLN A 860 1.98 -34.42 -15.51
C GLN A 860 0.59 -34.71 -14.90
N ASN A 861 0.57 -35.34 -13.72
CA ASN A 861 -0.53 -35.43 -12.78
C ASN A 861 -0.93 -34.18 -11.96
N SER A 862 -0.32 -32.99 -12.02
CA SER A 862 -0.76 -31.78 -11.28
C SER A 862 -1.44 -30.84 -12.22
N TYR A 863 -1.00 -30.84 -13.48
CA TYR A 863 -1.83 -30.35 -14.57
C TYR A 863 -3.08 -31.25 -14.73
N VAL A 864 -2.95 -32.58 -14.64
CA VAL A 864 -4.12 -33.49 -14.65
C VAL A 864 -4.91 -33.47 -13.34
N GLN A 865 -4.31 -33.33 -12.14
CA GLN A 865 -5.08 -33.19 -10.89
C GLN A 865 -5.72 -31.81 -10.74
N LEU A 866 -5.15 -30.72 -11.27
CA LEU A 866 -5.86 -29.44 -11.35
C LEU A 866 -6.90 -29.46 -12.47
N GLU A 867 -6.68 -30.10 -13.61
CA GLU A 867 -7.73 -30.30 -14.61
C GLU A 867 -8.82 -31.22 -14.10
N GLU A 868 -8.53 -32.26 -13.31
CA GLU A 868 -9.52 -33.11 -12.64
C GLU A 868 -10.22 -32.37 -11.49
N HIS A 869 -9.51 -31.52 -10.74
CA HIS A 869 -10.09 -30.68 -9.69
C HIS A 869 -10.95 -29.55 -10.29
N TYR A 870 -10.52 -28.93 -11.40
CA TYR A 870 -11.28 -27.93 -12.13
C TYR A 870 -12.37 -28.54 -13.00
N ALA A 871 -12.20 -29.77 -13.50
CA ALA A 871 -13.26 -30.54 -14.13
C ALA A 871 -14.27 -30.96 -13.09
N ALA A 872 -13.86 -31.38 -11.89
CA ALA A 872 -14.76 -31.64 -10.76
C ALA A 872 -15.49 -30.37 -10.30
N LEU A 873 -14.82 -29.20 -10.28
CA LEU A 873 -15.46 -27.90 -9.99
C LEU A 873 -16.36 -27.41 -11.13
N ALA A 874 -16.01 -27.69 -12.39
CA ALA A 874 -16.83 -27.37 -13.56
C ALA A 874 -18.03 -28.33 -13.67
N GLU A 875 -17.87 -29.57 -13.23
CA GLU A 875 -18.93 -30.57 -13.08
C GLU A 875 -19.81 -30.23 -11.88
N ASP A 876 -19.26 -29.75 -10.77
CA ASP A 876 -20.02 -29.16 -9.66
C ASP A 876 -20.77 -27.91 -10.11
N GLN A 877 -20.18 -27.02 -10.92
CA GLN A 877 -20.88 -25.87 -11.51
C GLN A 877 -21.96 -26.30 -12.52
N ARG A 878 -21.75 -27.36 -13.30
CA ARG A 878 -22.79 -27.96 -14.17
C ARG A 878 -23.88 -28.66 -13.36
N THR A 879 -23.55 -29.24 -12.21
CA THR A 879 -24.49 -29.86 -11.27
C THR A 879 -25.30 -28.78 -10.53
N TYR A 880 -24.64 -27.65 -10.22
CA TYR A 880 -25.24 -26.42 -9.70
C TYR A 880 -26.17 -25.75 -10.73
N ALA A 881 -25.82 -25.83 -12.01
CA ALA A 881 -26.63 -25.37 -13.13
C ALA A 881 -27.80 -26.31 -13.49
N SER A 882 -27.70 -27.61 -13.18
CA SER A 882 -28.67 -28.64 -13.60
C SER A 882 -29.57 -29.19 -12.49
N GLY A 883 -29.41 -28.75 -11.24
CA GLY A 883 -30.37 -28.98 -10.16
C GLY A 883 -30.58 -30.45 -9.74
N ARG A 884 -29.60 -31.35 -9.99
CA ARG A 884 -29.69 -32.76 -9.56
C ARG A 884 -28.74 -33.04 -8.39
N THR A 885 -29.31 -33.25 -7.20
CA THR A 885 -28.60 -33.73 -6.02
C THR A 885 -28.54 -35.26 -6.00
N ASN A 886 -27.34 -35.85 -5.89
CA ASN A 886 -27.16 -37.25 -5.55
C ASN A 886 -27.09 -37.40 -4.01
N ASP A 887 -28.07 -38.08 -3.44
CA ASP A 887 -28.05 -38.54 -2.05
C ASP A 887 -27.24 -39.83 -1.95
N SER A 888 -26.05 -39.78 -1.35
CA SER A 888 -25.57 -40.83 -0.43
C SER A 888 -24.16 -40.49 0.09
N ILE A 889 -24.02 -40.42 1.42
CA ILE A 889 -23.08 -41.23 2.25
C ILE A 889 -22.93 -40.59 3.65
N ARG A 890 -23.62 -41.26 4.59
CA ARG A 890 -23.32 -41.58 6.00
C ARG A 890 -22.70 -40.58 6.99
N SER A 891 -23.50 -40.41 8.05
CA SER A 891 -23.23 -40.10 9.45
C SER A 891 -22.05 -40.83 10.10
N ASN A 892 -21.38 -40.15 11.03
CA ASN A 892 -21.15 -40.65 12.39
C ASN A 892 -21.01 -39.47 13.38
N ASN A 893 -21.89 -39.46 14.37
CA ASN A 893 -21.79 -38.67 15.60
C ASN A 893 -20.80 -39.34 16.55
N ASP A 894 -20.14 -38.57 17.41
CA ASP A 894 -20.12 -38.87 18.84
C ASP A 894 -19.83 -37.64 19.69
N ILE A 895 -20.41 -37.69 20.89
CA ILE A 895 -20.77 -36.64 21.85
C ILE A 895 -19.79 -36.65 23.05
N SER A 896 -19.60 -35.50 23.72
CA SER A 896 -19.61 -35.28 25.20
C SER A 896 -18.67 -34.11 25.58
N SER A 897 -19.18 -32.94 25.98
CA SER A 897 -19.70 -32.52 27.30
C SER A 897 -18.63 -32.36 28.38
N ILE A 898 -18.52 -31.16 28.97
CA ILE A 898 -18.46 -30.91 30.42
C ILE A 898 -18.86 -29.45 30.67
N ALA A 899 -19.81 -29.27 31.58
CA ALA A 899 -20.29 -28.01 32.14
C ALA A 899 -19.84 -27.89 33.61
N GLY A 900 -19.84 -26.67 34.14
CA GLY A 900 -19.75 -26.33 35.57
C GLY A 900 -19.46 -24.83 35.73
N SER A 901 -20.45 -23.97 35.88
CA SER A 901 -21.24 -23.62 37.10
C SER A 901 -20.52 -22.61 38.02
N ASP A 902 -21.07 -21.39 38.00
CA ASP A 902 -21.36 -20.44 39.09
C ASP A 902 -20.40 -20.26 40.29
N ILE A 903 -20.19 -19.00 40.68
CA ILE A 903 -20.52 -18.44 42.01
C ILE A 903 -20.23 -16.93 42.04
N LEU A 904 -21.27 -16.14 42.33
CA LEU A 904 -21.26 -14.75 42.79
C LEU A 904 -20.94 -14.71 44.30
N PRO A 905 -20.44 -13.58 44.85
CA PRO A 905 -21.31 -12.91 45.83
C PRO A 905 -21.32 -11.38 45.80
N SER A 906 -22.37 -10.88 46.43
CA SER A 906 -22.92 -9.53 46.48
C SER A 906 -22.22 -8.52 47.40
N ALA A 907 -22.31 -7.25 47.00
CA ALA A 907 -22.72 -6.05 47.75
C ALA A 907 -22.25 -5.80 49.21
N LYS A 908 -21.67 -4.62 49.43
CA LYS A 908 -21.96 -3.76 50.60
C LYS A 908 -21.82 -2.26 50.29
N ARG A 909 -22.85 -1.52 50.69
CA ARG A 909 -23.01 -0.06 50.69
C ARG A 909 -22.21 0.57 51.83
N THR A 910 -21.66 1.76 51.59
CA THR A 910 -21.50 2.81 52.62
C THR A 910 -21.68 4.18 51.98
N GLN A 911 -22.59 4.96 52.55
CA GLN A 911 -22.87 6.37 52.24
C GLN A 911 -21.87 7.27 52.97
N SER A 912 -21.49 8.38 52.33
CA SER A 912 -21.16 9.63 53.02
C SER A 912 -21.53 10.81 52.12
N ASN A 913 -22.36 11.70 52.66
CA ASN A 913 -22.82 12.95 52.07
C ASN A 913 -21.71 14.00 52.02
N SER A 914 -21.72 14.83 50.97
CA SER A 914 -21.38 16.25 51.08
C SER A 914 -22.08 17.02 49.96
N SER A 915 -22.91 17.96 50.38
CA SER A 915 -23.64 18.96 49.61
C SER A 915 -22.71 20.08 49.14
N GLU A 916 -22.81 20.50 47.88
CA GLU A 916 -22.31 21.81 47.45
C GLU A 916 -23.18 22.39 46.32
N SER A 917 -23.15 23.71 46.29
CA SER A 917 -24.14 24.68 45.81
C SER A 917 -24.29 24.81 44.29
N SER A 918 -25.53 25.01 43.86
CA SER A 918 -25.93 25.42 42.51
C SER A 918 -25.47 26.85 42.18
N GLN A 919 -24.50 27.00 41.28
CA GLN A 919 -24.32 28.20 40.46
C GLN A 919 -25.04 27.99 39.13
N SER A 920 -25.96 28.89 38.79
CA SER A 920 -26.59 28.95 37.47
C SER A 920 -25.56 29.46 36.46
N VAL A 921 -25.03 28.55 35.63
CA VAL A 921 -24.26 28.91 34.43
C VAL A 921 -25.22 29.59 33.45
N ALA A 922 -24.91 30.83 33.06
CA ALA A 922 -25.66 31.54 32.04
C ALA A 922 -25.51 30.83 30.70
N THR A 923 -26.61 30.46 30.05
CA THR A 923 -26.56 29.81 28.74
C THR A 923 -26.07 30.83 27.69
N PRO A 924 -25.02 30.54 26.90
CA PRO A 924 -24.54 31.46 25.88
C PRO A 924 -25.63 31.72 24.83
N SER A 925 -25.86 33.00 24.51
CA SER A 925 -26.86 33.45 23.55
C SER A 925 -26.23 33.66 22.17
N LEU A 926 -26.92 33.22 21.11
CA LEU A 926 -26.55 33.44 19.70
C LEU A 926 -26.60 34.91 19.28
N LEU A 927 -27.28 35.77 20.04
CA LEU A 927 -27.44 37.20 19.72
C LEU A 927 -26.10 37.93 19.64
N GLY A 928 -26.00 38.85 18.68
CA GLY A 928 -24.79 39.65 18.41
C GLY A 928 -24.17 39.37 17.05
N THR A 929 -23.08 40.08 16.75
CA THR A 929 -22.32 39.94 15.51
C THR A 929 -21.13 39.01 15.71
N TRP A 930 -20.99 38.08 14.79
CA TRP A 930 -19.98 37.03 14.78
C TRP A 930 -19.16 37.16 13.50
N GLU A 931 -17.84 37.20 13.63
CA GLU A 931 -16.92 37.34 12.51
C GLU A 931 -16.08 36.08 12.33
N SER A 932 -15.82 35.71 11.07
CA SER A 932 -14.96 34.58 10.73
C SER A 932 -14.04 34.93 9.57
N ASN A 933 -12.77 34.53 9.71
CA ASN A 933 -11.73 34.63 8.68
C ASN A 933 -11.29 33.25 8.18
N GLU A 934 -11.86 32.18 8.71
CA GLU A 934 -11.41 30.81 8.47
C GLU A 934 -12.62 29.86 8.38
N ALA A 935 -12.64 29.08 7.31
CA ALA A 935 -13.59 28.01 7.10
C ALA A 935 -12.82 26.72 6.79
N PHE A 936 -13.36 25.56 7.15
CA PHE A 936 -12.73 24.26 6.95
C PHE A 936 -13.74 23.30 6.33
N GLY A 937 -13.32 22.48 5.37
CA GLY A 937 -14.20 21.50 4.72
C GLY A 937 -14.08 21.48 3.20
N ASN A 938 -14.90 20.66 2.54
CA ASN A 938 -14.82 20.37 1.10
C ASN A 938 -16.16 20.67 0.37
N THR A 939 -16.88 21.75 0.73
CA THR A 939 -18.09 22.15 -0.02
C THR A 939 -17.77 22.98 -1.28
N ALA A 940 -18.77 23.13 -2.15
CA ALA A 940 -18.75 23.95 -3.37
C ALA A 940 -19.35 25.37 -3.18
N LEU A 941 -19.41 25.89 -1.94
CA LEU A 941 -19.89 27.25 -1.68
C LEU A 941 -18.78 28.26 -2.01
N ASP A 942 -18.91 29.01 -3.12
CA ASP A 942 -17.89 29.95 -3.62
C ASP A 942 -17.48 30.99 -2.56
N TRP A 943 -18.40 31.44 -1.71
CA TRP A 943 -18.05 32.36 -0.62
C TRP A 943 -17.32 31.67 0.52
N SER A 944 -17.64 30.42 0.84
CA SER A 944 -16.89 29.63 1.86
C SER A 944 -15.47 29.37 1.37
N GLN A 945 -15.30 29.09 0.07
CA GLN A 945 -14.00 28.99 -0.56
C GLN A 945 -13.24 30.33 -0.53
N ALA A 946 -13.91 31.46 -0.77
CA ALA A 946 -13.28 32.77 -0.64
C ALA A 946 -12.87 33.12 0.80
N VAL A 947 -13.60 32.64 1.82
CA VAL A 947 -13.19 32.71 3.24
C VAL A 947 -11.98 31.80 3.50
N LYS A 948 -11.95 30.57 2.97
CA LYS A 948 -10.78 29.64 3.04
C LYS A 948 -9.52 30.23 2.43
N ASP A 949 -9.67 30.87 1.28
CA ASP A 949 -8.58 31.52 0.53
C ASP A 949 -8.23 32.92 1.11
N GLN A 950 -8.83 33.28 2.25
CA GLN A 950 -8.64 34.53 3.00
C GLN A 950 -8.87 35.81 2.18
N GLN A 951 -9.73 35.76 1.14
CA GLN A 951 -10.06 36.90 0.29
C GLN A 951 -11.14 37.81 0.91
N VAL A 952 -12.04 37.22 1.70
CA VAL A 952 -13.18 37.91 2.34
C VAL A 952 -13.30 37.50 3.81
N GLN A 953 -13.82 38.40 4.63
CA GLN A 953 -14.23 38.16 6.01
C GLN A 953 -15.76 37.96 6.05
N LEU A 954 -16.22 36.93 6.76
CA LEU A 954 -17.64 36.67 6.93
C LEU A 954 -18.15 37.27 8.24
N LEU A 955 -19.24 38.05 8.16
CA LEU A 955 -19.98 38.57 9.29
C LEU A 955 -21.39 37.98 9.31
N LEU A 956 -21.75 37.36 10.43
CA LEU A 956 -23.07 36.80 10.70
C LEU A 956 -23.64 37.46 11.95
N THR A 957 -24.73 38.20 11.80
CA THR A 957 -25.37 38.91 12.92
C THR A 957 -26.73 38.32 13.23
N PHE A 958 -26.98 37.99 14.49
CA PHE A 958 -28.28 37.55 14.98
C PHE A 958 -28.91 38.66 15.84
N GLU A 959 -30.08 39.15 15.41
CA GLU A 959 -30.82 40.24 16.04
C GLU A 959 -32.03 39.73 16.85
N PRO A 960 -32.51 40.49 17.86
CA PRO A 960 -33.76 40.20 18.55
C PRO A 960 -34.94 40.09 17.56
N GLY A 961 -35.80 39.09 17.76
CA GLY A 961 -36.91 38.80 16.83
C GLY A 961 -36.60 37.72 15.78
N ASN A 962 -35.56 36.92 16.01
CA ASN A 962 -35.11 35.82 15.17
C ASN A 962 -34.77 36.23 13.73
N VAL A 963 -34.12 37.40 13.59
CA VAL A 963 -33.61 37.91 12.31
C VAL A 963 -32.11 37.66 12.24
N TYR A 964 -31.61 37.16 11.12
CA TYR A 964 -30.19 37.05 10.84
C TYR A 964 -29.79 37.96 9.68
N LYS A 965 -28.56 38.46 9.71
CA LYS A 965 -27.93 39.20 8.61
C LYS A 965 -26.61 38.55 8.26
N PHE A 966 -26.41 38.30 6.97
CA PHE A 966 -25.23 37.66 6.40
C PHE A 966 -24.51 38.64 5.49
N ARG A 967 -23.23 38.92 5.78
CA ARG A 967 -22.39 39.85 5.01
C ARG A 967 -20.99 39.28 4.79
N LEU A 968 -20.45 39.48 3.59
CA LEU A 968 -19.04 39.23 3.26
C LEU A 968 -18.35 40.56 2.99
N GLU A 969 -17.30 40.88 3.74
CA GLU A 969 -16.50 42.09 3.54
C GLU A 969 -15.14 41.76 2.93
N ALA A 970 -14.73 42.50 1.89
CA ALA A 970 -13.40 42.34 1.31
C ALA A 970 -12.34 42.80 2.31
N LYS A 971 -11.30 41.97 2.52
CA LYS A 971 -10.30 42.19 3.57
C LYS A 971 -9.47 43.47 3.36
N ASP A 972 -9.27 43.87 2.10
CA ASP A 972 -8.44 45.02 1.72
C ASP A 972 -9.17 46.37 1.85
N SER A 973 -10.50 46.40 1.72
CA SER A 973 -11.29 47.64 1.61
C SER A 973 -12.45 47.74 2.60
N LYS A 974 -12.76 46.68 3.37
CA LYS A 974 -13.97 46.55 4.21
C LYS A 974 -15.26 46.93 3.47
N THR A 975 -15.30 46.67 2.17
CA THR A 975 -16.49 46.88 1.35
C THR A 975 -17.31 45.60 1.32
N ASP A 976 -18.62 45.73 1.48
CA ASP A 976 -19.56 44.62 1.32
C ASP A 976 -19.51 44.11 -0.13
N VAL A 977 -19.09 42.87 -0.29
CA VAL A 977 -18.97 42.16 -1.58
C VAL A 977 -19.93 40.98 -1.67
N THR A 978 -20.91 40.90 -0.76
CA THR A 978 -21.86 39.77 -0.68
C THR A 978 -22.58 39.51 -2.01
N SER A 979 -22.92 40.57 -2.75
CA SER A 979 -23.59 40.49 -4.06
C SER A 979 -22.73 39.90 -5.19
N ASN A 980 -21.42 39.74 -4.99
CA ASN A 980 -20.51 39.16 -5.99
C ASN A 980 -20.51 37.62 -5.98
N PHE A 981 -21.14 36.98 -5.00
CA PHE A 981 -21.16 35.52 -4.83
C PHE A 981 -22.53 34.92 -5.20
N HIS A 982 -22.53 33.78 -5.88
CA HIS A 982 -23.72 33.17 -6.47
C HIS A 982 -24.54 32.26 -5.54
N HIS A 983 -24.37 32.34 -4.21
CA HIS A 983 -24.91 31.33 -3.28
C HIS A 983 -26.17 31.77 -2.52
N VAL A 984 -26.97 30.76 -2.13
CA VAL A 984 -28.43 30.77 -1.94
C VAL A 984 -28.89 31.13 -0.51
N VAL A 985 -28.09 31.90 0.24
CA VAL A 985 -28.48 32.43 1.56
C VAL A 985 -28.81 33.91 1.41
N ALA A 986 -29.99 34.34 1.85
CA ALA A 986 -30.37 35.75 1.78
C ALA A 986 -29.44 36.60 2.67
N SER A 987 -29.10 37.81 2.23
CA SER A 987 -28.31 38.76 3.02
C SER A 987 -28.99 39.15 4.34
N GLU A 988 -30.32 39.00 4.42
CA GLU A 988 -31.12 39.15 5.61
C GLU A 988 -32.33 38.21 5.55
N GLY A 989 -32.69 37.59 6.68
CA GLY A 989 -33.84 36.69 6.75
C GLY A 989 -34.24 36.32 8.17
N LYS A 990 -35.23 35.43 8.31
CA LYS A 990 -35.64 34.90 9.61
C LYS A 990 -35.02 33.53 9.84
N TYR A 991 -34.66 33.23 11.07
CA TYR A 991 -34.21 31.90 11.50
C TYR A 991 -35.10 31.34 12.61
N GLU A 992 -35.02 30.04 12.85
CA GLU A 992 -35.67 29.36 13.98
C GLU A 992 -34.71 28.31 14.52
N LEU A 993 -34.58 28.20 15.85
CA LEU A 993 -33.73 27.19 16.47
C LEU A 993 -34.49 25.85 16.54
N GLN A 994 -33.87 24.77 16.06
CA GLN A 994 -34.42 23.42 16.07
C GLN A 994 -33.58 22.52 16.98
N GLY A 995 -34.17 22.01 18.06
CA GLY A 995 -33.46 21.15 19.01
C GLY A 995 -32.42 21.90 19.85
N GLU A 996 -31.37 21.20 20.29
CA GLU A 996 -30.30 21.80 21.12
C GLU A 996 -29.26 22.57 20.29
N ASP A 997 -29.02 22.18 19.03
CA ASP A 997 -27.90 22.65 18.21
C ASP A 997 -28.26 22.97 16.74
N GLY A 998 -29.53 22.92 16.34
CA GLY A 998 -29.97 23.20 14.96
C GLY A 998 -30.41 24.64 14.72
N ILE A 999 -30.08 25.18 13.54
CA ILE A 999 -30.63 26.44 13.02
C ILE A 999 -31.36 26.14 11.71
N ASN A 1000 -32.62 26.55 11.63
CA ASN A 1000 -33.42 26.51 10.41
C ASN A 1000 -33.53 27.92 9.84
N ILE A 1001 -33.12 28.12 8.59
CA ILE A 1001 -33.18 29.41 7.91
C ILE A 1001 -34.44 29.47 7.03
N HIS A 1002 -35.38 30.37 7.34
CA HIS A 1002 -36.60 30.51 6.56
C HIS A 1002 -36.31 31.19 5.22
N GLY A 1003 -36.79 30.59 4.14
CA GLY A 1003 -36.59 31.09 2.77
C GLY A 1003 -35.29 30.61 2.11
N ASP A 1004 -34.51 29.75 2.77
CA ASP A 1004 -33.35 29.10 2.18
C ASP A 1004 -33.78 27.99 1.21
N ALA A 1005 -33.48 28.17 -0.08
CA ALA A 1005 -33.75 27.18 -1.14
C ALA A 1005 -32.55 26.26 -1.41
N SER A 1006 -31.43 26.42 -0.68
CA SER A 1006 -30.16 25.71 -0.88
C SER A 1006 -30.16 24.29 -0.31
N GLY A 1007 -31.08 23.99 0.62
CA GLY A 1007 -31.09 22.73 1.35
C GLY A 1007 -29.93 22.56 2.35
N ILE A 1008 -29.23 23.65 2.70
CA ILE A 1008 -28.18 23.65 3.73
C ILE A 1008 -28.80 23.53 5.11
N LYS A 1009 -28.39 22.49 5.84
CA LYS A 1009 -28.67 22.31 7.26
C LYS A 1009 -27.60 23.03 8.07
N TRP A 1010 -28.03 23.96 8.93
CA TRP A 1010 -27.14 24.69 9.82
C TRP A 1010 -27.20 24.07 11.21
N THR A 1011 -26.04 23.79 11.78
CA THR A 1011 -25.90 23.38 13.18
C THR A 1011 -24.87 24.27 13.85
N TYR A 1012 -25.03 24.57 15.13
CA TYR A 1012 -24.15 25.46 15.87
C TYR A 1012 -23.73 24.84 17.20
N MET A 1013 -22.53 25.18 17.64
CA MET A 1013 -21.96 24.76 18.90
C MET A 1013 -21.13 25.91 19.46
N PHE A 1014 -21.39 26.32 20.70
CA PHE A 1014 -20.50 27.24 21.40
C PHE A 1014 -19.29 26.45 21.89
N GLU A 1015 -18.08 26.87 21.51
CA GLU A 1015 -16.85 26.35 22.11
C GLU A 1015 -16.63 27.05 23.45
N ASP A 1016 -16.80 28.38 23.47
CA ASP A 1016 -16.79 29.26 24.66
C ASP A 1016 -17.83 30.40 24.49
N GLU A 1017 -17.96 31.33 25.44
CA GLU A 1017 -18.89 32.49 25.34
C GLU A 1017 -18.64 33.41 24.12
N ASP A 1018 -17.40 33.44 23.62
CA ASP A 1018 -16.95 34.29 22.52
C ASP A 1018 -16.58 33.51 21.24
N ASN A 1019 -16.68 32.17 21.27
CA ASN A 1019 -16.29 31.29 20.15
C ASN A 1019 -17.49 30.44 19.72
N LEU A 1020 -17.96 30.66 18.50
CA LEU A 1020 -19.11 29.96 17.91
C LEU A 1020 -18.66 29.14 16.71
N ARG A 1021 -18.95 27.85 16.74
CA ARG A 1021 -18.72 26.95 15.61
C ARG A 1021 -20.05 26.70 14.91
N ILE A 1022 -20.14 27.05 13.63
CA ILE A 1022 -21.29 26.70 12.79
C ILE A 1022 -20.85 25.65 11.77
N ARG A 1023 -21.59 24.55 11.72
CA ARG A 1023 -21.42 23.46 10.77
C ARG A 1023 -22.58 23.48 9.77
N LEU A 1024 -22.22 23.52 8.50
CA LEU A 1024 -23.12 23.59 7.35
C LEU A 1024 -23.12 22.23 6.62
N GLU A 1025 -24.29 21.60 6.51
CA GLU A 1025 -24.46 20.26 5.93
C GLU A 1025 -25.54 20.22 4.81
N GLY A 1026 -25.17 19.86 3.56
CA GLY A 1026 -26.09 19.53 2.42
C GLY A 1026 -26.61 20.72 1.59
N ALA A 1027 -27.23 20.64 0.40
CA ALA A 1027 -27.42 19.56 -0.59
C ALA A 1027 -27.74 20.07 -2.04
N ARG A 1028 -27.45 19.23 -3.06
CA ARG A 1028 -27.90 19.25 -4.49
C ARG A 1028 -27.36 20.33 -5.47
N ARG A 1029 -26.22 20.02 -6.10
CA ARG A 1029 -26.05 20.18 -7.56
C ARG A 1029 -25.39 18.91 -8.12
N PHE A 1030 -25.74 18.55 -9.35
CA PHE A 1030 -25.37 17.32 -10.06
C PHE A 1030 -23.97 16.77 -9.73
N GLY A 1031 -23.92 15.60 -9.09
CA GLY A 1031 -22.90 14.59 -9.38
C GLY A 1031 -21.60 14.55 -8.58
N ARG A 1032 -21.21 15.54 -7.75
CA ARG A 1032 -20.00 15.44 -6.90
C ARG A 1032 -20.15 16.28 -5.62
N CYS A 1033 -19.75 15.70 -4.48
CA CYS A 1033 -19.63 16.27 -3.13
C CYS A 1033 -20.87 16.24 -2.19
N LYS A 1034 -20.84 15.33 -1.20
CA LYS A 1034 -21.35 15.61 0.15
C LYS A 1034 -20.25 16.34 0.92
N GLY A 1035 -20.18 17.66 0.78
CA GLY A 1035 -19.28 18.49 1.58
C GLY A 1035 -19.89 18.85 2.93
N VAL A 1036 -19.08 18.90 3.97
CA VAL A 1036 -19.40 19.54 5.26
C VAL A 1036 -18.42 20.69 5.41
N ASP A 1037 -18.92 21.90 5.60
CA ASP A 1037 -18.07 23.03 6.01
C ASP A 1037 -18.31 23.34 7.49
N VAL A 1038 -17.23 23.61 8.19
CA VAL A 1038 -17.20 24.08 9.56
C VAL A 1038 -16.57 25.46 9.55
N ILE A 1039 -17.31 26.45 10.01
CA ILE A 1039 -16.86 27.83 10.12
C ILE A 1039 -16.76 28.18 11.60
N TYR A 1040 -15.58 28.67 11.99
CA TYR A 1040 -15.31 29.13 13.34
C TYR A 1040 -15.47 30.63 13.37
N PHE A 1041 -16.36 31.11 14.23
CA PHE A 1041 -16.63 32.52 14.43
C PHE A 1041 -16.12 32.96 15.80
N ALA A 1042 -15.51 34.14 15.83
CA ALA A 1042 -15.28 34.89 17.04
C ALA A 1042 -16.36 35.96 17.18
N ARG A 1043 -16.80 36.26 18.41
CA ARG A 1043 -17.72 37.37 18.66
C ARG A 1043 -17.02 38.70 18.37
N GLU A 1044 -17.68 39.58 17.62
CA GLU A 1044 -17.13 40.89 17.30
C GLU A 1044 -16.94 41.70 18.60
N LYS A 1045 -15.68 41.94 18.97
CA LYS A 1045 -15.34 42.70 20.18
C LYS A 1045 -15.68 44.17 19.94
N THR A 1046 -16.55 44.73 20.79
CA THR A 1046 -16.88 46.16 20.71
C THR A 1046 -15.59 46.97 20.87
N THR A 1047 -15.47 48.12 20.20
CA THR A 1047 -14.25 48.98 20.23
C THR A 1047 -13.80 49.37 21.65
N GLN A 1048 -14.69 49.25 22.64
CA GLN A 1048 -14.41 49.43 24.06
C GLN A 1048 -13.65 48.24 24.69
N GLN A 1049 -13.92 46.99 24.29
CA GLN A 1049 -13.23 45.79 24.78
C GLN A 1049 -11.81 45.66 24.22
N LEU A 1050 -11.60 46.06 22.96
CA LEU A 1050 -10.27 46.15 22.33
C LEU A 1050 -9.37 47.25 22.92
N LYS A 1051 -9.95 48.23 23.65
CA LYS A 1051 -9.19 49.23 24.41
C LYS A 1051 -8.82 48.77 25.83
N ASN A 1052 -9.50 47.74 26.34
CA ASN A 1052 -9.29 47.21 27.69
C ASN A 1052 -8.34 45.99 27.71
N LEU A 1053 -8.19 45.29 26.58
CA LEU A 1053 -7.09 44.36 26.28
C LEU A 1053 -5.87 45.14 25.82
#